data_AF-A0A6C8DHP4-F1
#
_entry.id   AF-A0A6C8DHP4-F1
#
_cell.length_a   1.000
_cell.length_b   1.000
_cell.length_c   1.000
_cell.angle_alpha   90.00
_cell.angle_beta   90.00
_cell.angle_gamma   90.00
#
_symmetry.space_group_name_H-M   'P 1'
#
loop_
_entity.id
_entity.type
_entity.pdbx_description
1 polymer ?
#
loop_
_entity_poly.entity_id
_entity_poly.type
_entity_poly.pdbx_seq_one_letter_code
_entity_poly.pdbx_strand_id
1 'polypeptide(L)'
;MQKIISIDKTVGVVIPIYNVEKYLKECLDSVINQSYANLEIILVNDGSTDENSLNIAKEYTLKDKRITLFDKKNGGQSTARNVGIEYFSGEYKLKNKTQTIKENSLIEFNIEGNNPYEIYTVYKSYKAFNDEKDLTKFTYPIIDYIIFLDSDDYWELNCIEECVPRMDGVDVVWFDVKTVLDGVNHCDWKSNIKWLNFSQEYILDRNDWLKRMYDYKMRWFYFAWQGMVNFTFLKNIKLKFINYIVQEDDYFGILLFSQIKYCYILPKELYLYRIRPNSIMAYQTKITAKNIPAFFKKNLEYFNNDAILTREYFHVTSHVQTCIALLEFFKEQNDDILNKSLFKYLLPTYIKNAYEIIHFSKDPLDLLSNVEIIKDLMDKNGIKPHGVEFRFKNELPYAIGSTILQNCKSFKKICKLPRQIYKILKQNKINQKLFKARVIEHPYTALPELYKYEDIAKIDRLKEHLSYKIGLTFLKGHKYRYFGGYLVFLFNSLKLFLNHHKKTDKKQVELIKNDFFVAKLEQRLSHMHWELTRTREILEQRLANINYELYQLRLFEEQKYGKFNENGILNINQLMDSMKIPVSMQNDFSKIFYKKSIIVDITNDYLDLYNHLNKFDNIDIYAFEPNEARFALSQKEKLKNLKLFNFALGDESAIKRFLPVEGSPQKEYMLIPNFYNVPNSSLVNVVDIVQFLENLGEISEYDFSILKLKLNFHN
;
A
#
# COMPACT_ATOMS: atom_id res chain seq x y z
N MET A 1 27.83 7.37 -57.83
CA MET A 1 29.14 6.94 -57.28
C MET A 1 29.69 8.09 -56.45
N GLN A 2 29.41 8.08 -55.14
CA GLN A 2 30.30 8.55 -54.08
C GLN A 2 29.81 7.82 -52.83
N LYS A 3 30.45 6.68 -52.60
CA LYS A 3 30.36 5.90 -51.36
C LYS A 3 30.99 6.83 -50.32
N ILE A 4 30.16 7.62 -49.63
CA ILE A 4 30.64 8.37 -48.47
C ILE A 4 31.09 7.29 -47.50
N ILE A 5 32.39 7.29 -47.24
CA ILE A 5 33.06 6.40 -46.32
C ILE A 5 32.41 6.64 -44.96
N SER A 6 31.47 5.78 -44.54
CA SER A 6 31.19 5.67 -43.12
C SER A 6 32.47 5.12 -42.52
N ILE A 7 33.21 5.95 -41.80
CA ILE A 7 34.18 5.48 -40.81
C ILE A 7 33.45 4.40 -40.02
N ASP A 8 34.00 3.17 -39.94
CA ASP A 8 33.35 2.07 -39.22
C ASP A 8 33.13 2.49 -37.75
N LYS A 9 31.90 2.92 -37.44
CA LYS A 9 31.49 3.44 -36.14
C LYS A 9 31.42 2.30 -35.13
N THR A 10 32.00 2.47 -33.96
CA THR A 10 31.92 1.43 -32.92
C THR A 10 30.69 1.66 -32.06
N VAL A 11 29.84 0.64 -31.92
CA VAL A 11 28.62 0.70 -31.11
C VAL A 11 28.82 -0.08 -29.81
N GLY A 12 28.70 0.62 -28.68
CA GLY A 12 28.64 0.02 -27.36
C GLY A 12 27.24 -0.47 -27.02
N VAL A 13 27.09 -1.76 -26.72
CA VAL A 13 25.83 -2.38 -26.30
C VAL A 13 25.90 -2.68 -24.81
N VAL A 14 24.89 -2.31 -24.03
CA VAL A 14 24.82 -2.60 -22.58
C VAL A 14 23.56 -3.39 -22.25
N ILE A 15 23.74 -4.56 -21.62
CA ILE A 15 22.66 -5.51 -21.31
C ILE A 15 22.67 -5.83 -19.79
N PRO A 16 21.73 -5.28 -19.01
CA PRO A 16 21.55 -5.64 -17.60
C PRO A 16 20.89 -7.02 -17.47
N ILE A 17 21.43 -7.88 -16.61
CA ILE A 17 20.99 -9.28 -16.43
C ILE A 17 20.62 -9.52 -14.97
N TYR A 18 19.37 -9.89 -14.71
CA TYR A 18 18.93 -10.31 -13.37
C TYR A 18 17.81 -11.36 -13.43
N ASN A 19 18.13 -12.61 -13.11
CA ASN A 19 17.15 -13.71 -13.03
C ASN A 19 16.31 -13.91 -14.31
N VAL A 20 16.98 -13.99 -15.46
CA VAL A 20 16.39 -14.01 -16.82
C VAL A 20 16.81 -15.25 -17.63
N GLU A 21 17.23 -16.32 -16.97
CA GLU A 21 17.78 -17.53 -17.63
C GLU A 21 16.93 -18.07 -18.79
N LYS A 22 15.61 -17.91 -18.72
CA LYS A 22 14.65 -18.36 -19.73
C LYS A 22 14.69 -17.59 -21.05
N TYR A 23 15.12 -16.33 -21.01
CA TYR A 23 15.04 -15.39 -22.14
C TYR A 23 16.41 -14.95 -22.63
N LEU A 24 17.43 -15.05 -21.76
CA LEU A 24 18.75 -14.48 -22.01
C LEU A 24 19.43 -15.00 -23.29
N LYS A 25 19.27 -16.28 -23.64
CA LYS A 25 19.88 -16.83 -24.87
C LYS A 25 19.35 -16.15 -26.13
N GLU A 26 18.04 -15.95 -26.22
CA GLU A 26 17.40 -15.29 -27.36
C GLU A 26 17.82 -13.82 -27.46
N CYS A 27 17.87 -13.12 -26.33
CA CYS A 27 18.43 -11.77 -26.23
C CYS A 27 19.86 -11.73 -26.80
N LEU A 28 20.75 -12.59 -26.31
CA LEU A 28 22.16 -12.56 -26.69
C LEU A 28 22.39 -13.03 -28.14
N ASP A 29 21.65 -14.01 -28.62
CA ASP A 29 21.70 -14.44 -30.01
C ASP A 29 21.26 -13.32 -30.96
N SER A 30 20.28 -12.49 -30.59
CA SER A 30 19.87 -11.33 -31.40
C SER A 30 20.97 -10.26 -31.52
N VAL A 31 21.86 -10.17 -30.51
CA VAL A 31 22.93 -9.17 -30.46
C VAL A 31 24.17 -9.64 -31.22
N ILE A 32 24.65 -10.86 -30.96
CA ILE A 32 25.88 -11.36 -31.59
C ILE A 32 25.72 -11.57 -33.10
N ASN A 33 24.48 -11.79 -33.56
CA ASN A 33 24.14 -12.01 -34.98
C ASN A 33 23.65 -10.74 -35.69
N GLN A 34 23.77 -9.55 -35.11
CA GLN A 34 23.47 -8.29 -35.80
C GLN A 34 24.24 -8.21 -37.13
N SER A 35 23.59 -7.72 -38.19
CA SER A 35 24.21 -7.52 -39.50
C SER A 35 25.35 -6.50 -39.46
N TYR A 36 25.29 -5.55 -38.53
CA TYR A 36 26.39 -4.64 -38.20
C TYR A 36 27.36 -5.26 -37.20
N ALA A 37 28.61 -5.49 -37.60
CA ALA A 37 29.55 -6.30 -36.83
C ALA A 37 30.40 -5.53 -35.79
N ASN A 38 30.62 -4.22 -35.97
CA ASN A 38 31.54 -3.42 -35.15
C ASN A 38 30.90 -3.02 -33.80
N LEU A 39 30.79 -4.00 -32.91
CA LEU A 39 30.14 -3.90 -31.60
C LEU A 39 31.13 -4.15 -30.46
N GLU A 40 30.93 -3.43 -29.36
CA GLU A 40 31.50 -3.74 -28.05
C GLU A 40 30.37 -4.03 -27.08
N ILE A 41 30.29 -5.25 -26.53
CA ILE A 41 29.09 -5.73 -25.83
C ILE A 41 29.40 -5.90 -24.34
N ILE A 42 28.65 -5.19 -23.50
CA ILE A 42 28.77 -5.25 -22.05
C ILE A 42 27.57 -5.99 -21.47
N LEU A 43 27.85 -7.15 -20.89
CA LEU A 43 26.87 -7.87 -20.08
C LEU A 43 27.10 -7.49 -18.62
N VAL A 44 26.05 -7.14 -17.89
CA VAL A 44 26.16 -6.83 -16.46
C VAL A 44 25.23 -7.74 -15.68
N ASN A 45 25.78 -8.81 -15.10
CA ASN A 45 25.08 -9.63 -14.13
C ASN A 45 24.88 -8.84 -12.85
N ASP A 46 23.64 -8.44 -12.58
CA ASP A 46 23.21 -7.67 -11.43
C ASP A 46 22.88 -8.57 -10.22
N GLY A 47 23.80 -9.50 -9.91
CA GLY A 47 23.67 -10.41 -8.78
C GLY A 47 22.53 -11.42 -8.94
N SER A 48 22.38 -12.02 -10.14
CA SER A 48 21.40 -13.08 -10.37
C SER A 48 21.56 -14.23 -9.36
N THR A 49 20.42 -14.75 -8.93
CA THR A 49 20.28 -15.86 -7.97
C THR A 49 19.56 -17.06 -8.57
N ASP A 50 19.15 -16.99 -9.84
CA ASP A 50 18.69 -18.15 -10.58
C ASP A 50 19.85 -19.09 -10.93
N GLU A 51 19.54 -20.26 -11.47
CA GLU A 51 20.55 -21.30 -11.65
C GLU A 51 21.49 -20.98 -12.82
N ASN A 52 21.00 -20.31 -13.87
CA ASN A 52 21.71 -20.27 -15.14
C ASN A 52 22.03 -18.89 -15.71
N SER A 53 21.47 -17.76 -15.24
CA SER A 53 21.71 -16.45 -15.91
C SER A 53 23.20 -16.10 -16.00
N LEU A 54 23.95 -16.25 -14.91
CA LEU A 54 25.39 -15.98 -14.90
C LEU A 54 26.17 -16.98 -15.77
N ASN A 55 25.78 -18.25 -15.77
CA ASN A 55 26.44 -19.29 -16.56
C ASN A 55 26.23 -19.08 -18.06
N ILE A 56 25.02 -18.69 -18.47
CA ILE A 56 24.71 -18.32 -19.85
C ILE A 56 25.54 -17.10 -20.25
N ALA A 57 25.62 -16.06 -19.42
CA ALA A 57 26.44 -14.89 -19.73
C ALA A 57 27.93 -15.24 -19.90
N LYS A 58 28.46 -16.16 -19.08
CA LYS A 58 29.82 -16.70 -19.19
C LYS A 58 30.02 -17.52 -20.48
N GLU A 59 29.06 -18.37 -20.83
CA GLU A 59 29.04 -19.15 -22.09
C GLU A 59 29.16 -18.22 -23.31
N TYR A 60 28.34 -17.17 -23.36
CA TYR A 60 28.39 -16.20 -24.46
C TYR A 60 29.66 -15.37 -24.47
N THR A 61 30.19 -15.01 -23.29
CA THR A 61 31.50 -14.34 -23.19
C THR A 61 32.62 -15.20 -23.79
N LEU A 62 32.57 -16.53 -23.65
CA LEU A 62 33.51 -17.44 -24.32
C LEU A 62 33.23 -17.56 -25.83
N LYS A 63 31.96 -17.55 -26.23
CA LYS A 63 31.50 -17.68 -27.62
C LYS A 63 31.97 -16.49 -28.47
N ASP A 64 31.79 -15.26 -28.00
CA ASP A 64 32.06 -14.03 -28.74
C ASP A 64 33.08 -13.12 -28.04
N LYS A 65 34.19 -12.82 -28.72
CA LYS A 65 35.28 -12.00 -28.16
C LYS A 65 34.91 -10.54 -27.92
N ARG A 66 33.84 -10.03 -28.55
CA ARG A 66 33.32 -8.66 -28.37
C ARG A 66 32.68 -8.45 -27.00
N ILE A 67 32.32 -9.54 -26.31
CA ILE A 67 31.63 -9.48 -25.01
C ILE A 67 32.61 -9.25 -23.87
N THR A 68 32.29 -8.34 -22.97
CA THR A 68 32.89 -8.20 -21.63
C THR A 68 31.77 -8.35 -20.60
N LEU A 69 31.94 -9.24 -19.62
CA LEU A 69 30.92 -9.52 -18.60
C LEU A 69 31.35 -8.95 -17.24
N PHE A 70 30.49 -8.14 -16.63
CA PHE A 70 30.63 -7.65 -15.27
C PHE A 70 29.71 -8.44 -14.35
N ASP A 71 30.26 -9.03 -13.29
CA ASP A 71 29.50 -9.67 -12.21
C ASP A 71 29.57 -8.81 -10.96
N LYS A 72 28.42 -8.36 -10.47
CA LYS A 72 28.32 -7.41 -9.36
C LYS A 72 27.18 -7.71 -8.42
N LYS A 73 27.15 -7.03 -7.28
CA LYS A 73 26.03 -7.08 -6.35
C LYS A 73 24.75 -6.54 -6.98
N ASN A 74 23.60 -7.10 -6.57
CA ASN A 74 22.30 -6.61 -6.99
C ASN A 74 22.06 -5.16 -6.53
N GLY A 75 21.80 -4.28 -7.50
CA GLY A 75 21.48 -2.86 -7.31
C GLY A 75 20.39 -2.33 -8.24
N GLY A 76 19.84 -3.16 -9.12
CA GLY A 76 18.81 -2.79 -10.08
C GLY A 76 19.35 -2.40 -11.46
N GLN A 77 18.45 -2.29 -12.44
CA GLN A 77 18.78 -2.03 -13.84
C GLN A 77 19.57 -0.72 -14.02
N SER A 78 19.22 0.34 -13.29
CA SER A 78 19.93 1.62 -13.34
C SER A 78 21.42 1.49 -13.05
N THR A 79 21.78 0.79 -11.97
CA THR A 79 23.19 0.53 -11.61
C THR A 79 23.92 -0.29 -12.68
N ALA A 80 23.24 -1.24 -13.30
CA ALA A 80 23.82 -2.07 -14.35
C ALA A 80 24.06 -1.30 -15.65
N ARG A 81 23.12 -0.43 -16.07
CA ARG A 81 23.33 0.47 -17.21
C ARG A 81 24.45 1.47 -16.94
N ASN A 82 24.53 2.01 -15.72
CA ASN A 82 25.61 2.91 -15.32
C ASN A 82 26.99 2.24 -15.35
N VAL A 83 27.12 0.95 -14.98
CA VAL A 83 28.38 0.20 -15.16
C VAL A 83 28.84 0.24 -16.62
N GLY A 84 27.94 0.06 -17.57
CA GLY A 84 28.27 0.15 -19.00
C GLY A 84 28.73 1.55 -19.41
N ILE A 85 27.97 2.59 -19.04
CA ILE A 85 28.33 4.00 -19.32
C ILE A 85 29.71 4.34 -18.74
N GLU A 86 29.95 3.97 -17.49
CA GLU A 86 31.18 4.27 -16.76
C GLU A 86 32.38 3.50 -17.34
N TYR A 87 32.19 2.24 -17.72
CA TYR A 87 33.23 1.46 -18.39
C TYR A 87 33.65 2.12 -19.70
N PHE A 88 32.71 2.40 -20.60
CA PHE A 88 33.02 3.08 -21.86
C PHE A 88 33.55 4.50 -21.67
N SER A 89 33.23 5.16 -20.55
CA SER A 89 33.76 6.48 -20.21
C SER A 89 35.20 6.45 -19.71
N GLY A 90 35.71 5.26 -19.36
CA GLY A 90 37.04 5.05 -18.80
C GLY A 90 37.14 5.30 -17.30
N GLU A 91 36.02 5.19 -16.58
CA GLU A 91 35.98 5.43 -15.13
C GLU A 91 36.51 4.24 -14.30
N TYR A 92 36.66 3.07 -14.92
CA TYR A 92 37.23 1.88 -14.26
C TYR A 92 38.67 1.62 -14.68
N LYS A 93 39.48 1.25 -13.69
CA LYS A 93 40.79 0.65 -13.91
C LYS A 93 40.71 -0.84 -13.64
N LEU A 94 41.02 -1.65 -14.65
CA LEU A 94 40.99 -3.11 -14.54
C LEU A 94 42.35 -3.65 -14.07
N LYS A 95 42.32 -4.53 -13.08
CA LYS A 95 43.48 -5.28 -12.62
C LYS A 95 43.34 -6.74 -12.97
N ASN A 96 44.26 -7.22 -13.80
CA ASN A 96 44.30 -8.62 -14.19
C ASN A 96 44.49 -9.54 -12.95
N LYS A 97 43.66 -10.60 -12.89
CA LYS A 97 43.71 -11.66 -11.88
C LYS A 97 44.24 -12.96 -12.47
N THR A 98 44.08 -13.18 -13.78
CA THR A 98 44.52 -14.39 -14.48
C THR A 98 45.99 -14.30 -14.89
N GLN A 99 46.84 -15.22 -14.45
CA GLN A 99 48.29 -15.17 -14.74
C GLN A 99 48.68 -15.81 -16.09
N THR A 100 47.90 -16.77 -16.56
CA THR A 100 48.22 -17.54 -17.78
C THR A 100 46.96 -17.70 -18.61
N ILE A 101 47.07 -17.46 -19.92
CA ILE A 101 45.96 -17.62 -20.84
C ILE A 101 45.79 -19.10 -21.15
N LYS A 102 44.59 -19.65 -20.94
CA LYS A 102 44.24 -21.02 -21.31
C LYS A 102 43.19 -21.01 -22.41
N GLU A 103 43.32 -21.91 -23.37
CA GLU A 103 42.29 -22.10 -24.38
C GLU A 103 40.94 -22.48 -23.73
N ASN A 104 39.85 -21.97 -24.29
CA ASN A 104 38.48 -22.16 -23.79
C ASN A 104 38.26 -21.70 -22.34
N SER A 105 39.02 -20.69 -21.88
CA SER A 105 38.89 -20.13 -20.54
C SER A 105 38.47 -18.66 -20.52
N LEU A 106 37.92 -18.22 -19.39
CA LEU A 106 37.64 -16.81 -19.11
C LEU A 106 38.85 -16.19 -18.42
N ILE A 107 39.21 -14.99 -18.85
CA ILE A 107 40.18 -14.12 -18.21
C ILE A 107 39.43 -13.26 -17.19
N GLU A 108 39.94 -13.19 -15.97
CA GLU A 108 39.32 -12.48 -14.85
C GLU A 108 40.09 -11.20 -14.52
N PHE A 109 39.35 -10.14 -14.26
CA PHE A 109 39.86 -8.85 -13.78
C PHE A 109 39.06 -8.38 -12.56
N ASN A 110 39.71 -7.61 -11.70
CA ASN A 110 39.07 -6.87 -10.61
C ASN A 110 39.05 -5.37 -10.94
N ILE A 111 38.16 -4.62 -10.31
CA ILE A 111 38.20 -3.16 -10.32
C ILE A 111 39.26 -2.67 -9.32
N GLU A 112 40.16 -1.80 -9.77
CA GLU A 112 41.07 -1.05 -8.90
C GLU A 112 40.47 0.30 -8.49
N GLY A 113 40.61 0.66 -7.22
CA GLY A 113 40.15 1.96 -6.71
C GLY A 113 38.66 1.97 -6.39
N ASN A 114 37.95 2.99 -6.88
CA ASN A 114 36.54 3.19 -6.58
C ASN A 114 35.69 2.09 -7.25
N ASN A 115 34.90 1.37 -6.46
CA ASN A 115 34.01 0.30 -6.92
C ASN A 115 32.61 0.52 -6.33
N PRO A 116 31.87 1.55 -6.79
CA PRO A 116 30.63 1.99 -6.16
C PRO A 116 29.49 0.98 -6.30
N TYR A 117 29.59 0.04 -7.24
CA TYR A 117 28.57 -0.97 -7.52
C TYR A 117 28.93 -2.37 -7.02
N GLU A 118 29.97 -2.48 -6.19
CA GLU A 118 30.43 -3.77 -5.63
C GLU A 118 30.61 -4.83 -6.74
N ILE A 119 31.32 -4.48 -7.81
CA ILE A 119 31.70 -5.38 -8.90
C ILE A 119 32.68 -6.41 -8.33
N TYR A 120 32.33 -7.69 -8.41
CA TYR A 120 33.11 -8.81 -7.88
C TYR A 120 34.19 -9.23 -8.86
N THR A 121 33.85 -9.38 -10.14
CA THR A 121 34.76 -9.85 -11.18
C THR A 121 34.29 -9.35 -12.54
N VAL A 122 35.25 -9.00 -13.39
CA VAL A 122 35.04 -8.73 -14.82
C VAL A 122 35.64 -9.88 -15.62
N TYR A 123 34.90 -10.41 -16.57
CA TYR A 123 35.27 -11.55 -17.39
C TYR A 123 35.45 -11.13 -18.85
N LYS A 124 36.49 -11.68 -19.50
CA LYS A 124 36.74 -11.55 -20.93
C LYS A 124 37.12 -12.90 -21.53
N SER A 125 36.79 -13.14 -22.80
CA SER A 125 37.22 -14.34 -23.51
C SER A 125 38.75 -14.41 -23.64
N TYR A 126 39.35 -15.60 -23.52
CA TYR A 126 40.75 -15.82 -23.91
C TYR A 126 41.01 -15.39 -25.38
N LYS A 127 39.99 -15.48 -26.25
CA LYS A 127 40.04 -15.10 -27.67
C LYS A 127 40.33 -13.62 -27.92
N ALA A 128 40.28 -12.78 -26.88
CA ALA A 128 40.57 -11.35 -26.98
C ALA A 128 42.07 -11.02 -26.84
N PHE A 129 42.92 -12.01 -26.52
CA PHE A 129 44.32 -11.81 -26.18
C PHE A 129 45.21 -12.75 -26.99
N ASN A 130 46.34 -12.25 -27.49
CA ASN A 130 47.31 -13.07 -28.21
C ASN A 130 48.36 -13.66 -27.27
N ASP A 131 48.77 -12.88 -26.26
CA ASP A 131 49.74 -13.28 -25.23
C ASP A 131 49.48 -12.59 -23.87
N GLU A 132 50.17 -13.02 -22.83
CA GLU A 132 50.01 -12.53 -21.46
C GLU A 132 50.33 -11.04 -21.29
N LYS A 133 51.10 -10.43 -22.20
CA LYS A 133 51.38 -8.99 -22.14
C LYS A 133 50.14 -8.18 -22.49
N ASP A 134 49.27 -8.70 -23.35
CA ASP A 134 48.00 -8.04 -23.70
C ASP A 134 47.09 -7.87 -22.47
N LEU A 135 47.18 -8.80 -21.50
CA LEU A 135 46.42 -8.72 -20.24
C LEU A 135 46.71 -7.46 -19.44
N THR A 136 47.95 -6.97 -19.50
CA THR A 136 48.37 -5.75 -18.78
C THR A 136 47.91 -4.46 -19.45
N LYS A 137 47.53 -4.55 -20.72
CA LYS A 137 47.06 -3.41 -21.53
C LYS A 137 45.55 -3.38 -21.68
N PHE A 138 44.85 -4.43 -21.23
CA PHE A 138 43.41 -4.53 -21.36
C PHE A 138 42.72 -3.37 -20.64
N THR A 139 41.94 -2.62 -21.40
CA THR A 139 41.23 -1.44 -20.93
C THR A 139 39.91 -1.32 -21.69
N TYR A 140 39.09 -0.34 -21.30
CA TYR A 140 37.85 -0.02 -21.99
C TYR A 140 38.08 0.33 -23.48
N PRO A 141 37.18 -0.10 -24.37
CA PRO A 141 37.23 0.28 -25.77
C PRO A 141 36.67 1.70 -25.99
N ILE A 142 37.03 2.32 -27.10
CA ILE A 142 36.46 3.58 -27.55
C ILE A 142 35.24 3.28 -28.42
N ILE A 143 34.11 3.92 -28.11
CA ILE A 143 32.85 3.78 -28.85
C ILE A 143 32.38 5.14 -29.36
N ASP A 144 31.69 5.13 -30.50
CA ASP A 144 31.02 6.32 -31.06
C ASP A 144 29.61 6.46 -30.51
N TYR A 145 28.88 5.35 -30.42
CA TYR A 145 27.47 5.31 -30.05
C TYR A 145 27.21 4.28 -28.96
N ILE A 146 26.19 4.51 -28.14
CA ILE A 146 25.75 3.58 -27.09
C ILE A 146 24.27 3.23 -27.25
N ILE A 147 23.91 1.99 -26.97
CA ILE A 147 22.54 1.48 -27.00
C ILE A 147 22.33 0.47 -25.85
N PHE A 148 21.11 0.42 -25.31
CA PHE A 148 20.73 -0.47 -24.23
C PHE A 148 19.72 -1.52 -24.72
N LEU A 149 19.79 -2.74 -24.19
CA LEU A 149 18.83 -3.82 -24.44
C LEU A 149 18.50 -4.53 -23.14
N ASP A 150 17.22 -4.67 -22.84
CA ASP A 150 16.77 -5.45 -21.68
C ASP A 150 16.89 -6.95 -21.98
N SER A 151 17.32 -7.72 -20.98
CA SER A 151 17.76 -9.11 -21.16
C SER A 151 16.64 -10.13 -21.36
N ASP A 152 15.38 -9.71 -21.30
CA ASP A 152 14.20 -10.49 -21.67
C ASP A 152 13.58 -10.10 -23.03
N ASP A 153 14.18 -9.12 -23.70
CA ASP A 153 13.82 -8.63 -25.02
C ASP A 153 14.89 -8.99 -26.05
N TYR A 154 14.66 -8.62 -27.31
CA TYR A 154 15.60 -8.90 -28.41
C TYR A 154 15.39 -7.93 -29.57
N TRP A 155 16.36 -7.85 -30.47
CA TRP A 155 16.32 -6.97 -31.63
C TRP A 155 16.02 -7.71 -32.93
N GLU A 156 15.50 -6.98 -33.92
CA GLU A 156 15.61 -7.36 -35.32
C GLU A 156 17.09 -7.40 -35.75
N LEU A 157 17.45 -8.29 -36.67
CA LEU A 157 18.86 -8.51 -37.07
C LEU A 157 19.55 -7.28 -37.65
N ASN A 158 18.78 -6.36 -38.24
CA ASN A 158 19.27 -5.12 -38.85
C ASN A 158 19.12 -3.89 -37.95
N CYS A 159 18.79 -4.05 -36.66
CA CYS A 159 18.56 -2.94 -35.73
C CYS A 159 19.73 -1.94 -35.73
N ILE A 160 20.96 -2.42 -35.54
CA ILE A 160 22.14 -1.55 -35.50
C ILE A 160 22.48 -0.98 -36.88
N GLU A 161 22.33 -1.79 -37.94
CA GLU A 161 22.58 -1.36 -39.33
C GLU A 161 21.64 -0.24 -39.77
N GLU A 162 20.39 -0.23 -39.29
CA GLU A 162 19.44 0.84 -39.56
C GLU A 162 19.75 2.13 -38.78
N CYS A 163 20.31 2.00 -37.58
CA CYS A 163 20.61 3.14 -36.70
C CYS A 163 21.88 3.89 -37.10
N VAL A 164 22.98 3.16 -37.37
CA VAL A 164 24.32 3.77 -37.56
C VAL A 164 24.35 4.85 -38.66
N PRO A 165 23.77 4.64 -39.86
CA PRO A 165 23.76 5.67 -40.91
C PRO A 165 22.93 6.91 -40.55
N ARG A 166 22.00 6.80 -39.60
CA ARG A 166 21.09 7.89 -39.18
C ARG A 166 21.61 8.68 -37.98
N MET A 167 22.71 8.25 -37.37
CA MET A 167 23.38 8.98 -36.29
C MET A 167 24.18 10.20 -36.78
N ASP A 168 24.39 10.34 -38.09
CA ASP A 168 25.12 11.49 -38.62
C ASP A 168 24.37 12.80 -38.38
N GLY A 169 25.04 13.76 -37.75
CA GLY A 169 24.48 15.07 -37.41
C GLY A 169 23.43 15.10 -36.28
N VAL A 170 23.15 13.97 -35.61
CA VAL A 170 22.17 13.91 -34.50
C VAL A 170 22.77 13.34 -33.21
N ASP A 171 22.13 13.65 -32.09
CA ASP A 171 22.54 13.17 -30.78
C ASP A 171 21.87 11.84 -30.42
N VAL A 172 20.69 11.59 -30.98
CA VAL A 172 19.87 10.41 -30.71
C VAL A 172 19.21 9.91 -32.00
N VAL A 173 19.22 8.60 -32.23
CA VAL A 173 18.28 7.92 -33.12
C VAL A 173 17.26 7.21 -32.23
N TRP A 174 15.98 7.51 -32.44
CA TRP A 174 14.87 6.96 -31.67
C TRP A 174 14.01 6.07 -32.57
N PHE A 175 14.05 4.76 -32.32
CA PHE A 175 13.29 3.78 -33.09
C PHE A 175 12.02 3.27 -32.37
N ASP A 176 11.14 2.63 -33.12
CA ASP A 176 9.89 2.05 -32.59
C ASP A 176 10.07 0.59 -32.12
N VAL A 177 9.00 0.09 -31.51
CA VAL A 177 8.98 -1.14 -30.74
C VAL A 177 7.78 -2.00 -31.16
N LYS A 178 8.05 -3.28 -31.40
CA LYS A 178 7.05 -4.32 -31.61
C LYS A 178 6.80 -5.07 -30.30
N THR A 179 5.55 -5.23 -29.92
CA THR A 179 5.21 -6.05 -28.76
C THR A 179 5.17 -7.54 -29.13
N VAL A 180 5.76 -8.38 -28.28
CA VAL A 180 5.73 -9.84 -28.40
C VAL A 180 5.03 -10.41 -27.19
N LEU A 181 3.90 -11.09 -27.38
CA LEU A 181 3.13 -11.66 -26.29
C LEU A 181 3.63 -13.08 -25.97
N ASP A 182 4.07 -13.28 -24.73
CA ASP A 182 4.61 -14.55 -24.25
C ASP A 182 3.85 -15.01 -23.00
N GLY A 183 2.88 -15.92 -23.20
CA GLY A 183 2.02 -16.41 -22.12
C GLY A 183 0.98 -15.39 -21.63
N VAL A 184 0.71 -14.35 -22.41
CA VAL A 184 -0.32 -13.33 -22.15
C VAL A 184 -1.18 -13.16 -23.41
N ASN A 185 -2.49 -12.99 -23.25
CA ASN A 185 -3.42 -12.96 -24.38
C ASN A 185 -3.64 -11.57 -25.00
N HIS A 186 -3.27 -10.51 -24.28
CA HIS A 186 -3.55 -9.14 -24.69
C HIS A 186 -2.61 -8.13 -24.03
N CYS A 187 -2.33 -7.03 -24.72
CA CYS A 187 -1.61 -5.88 -24.19
C CYS A 187 -2.11 -4.58 -24.82
N ASP A 188 -2.54 -3.61 -24.00
CA ASP A 188 -2.98 -2.27 -24.44
C ASP A 188 -1.84 -1.24 -24.48
N TRP A 189 -0.60 -1.67 -24.18
CA TRP A 189 0.53 -0.76 -24.12
C TRP A 189 0.88 -0.21 -25.51
N LYS A 190 1.26 1.07 -25.55
CA LYS A 190 1.73 1.77 -26.74
C LYS A 190 3.12 2.33 -26.49
N SER A 191 4.01 2.15 -27.47
CA SER A 191 5.31 2.82 -27.47
C SER A 191 5.13 4.34 -27.54
N ASN A 192 6.14 5.07 -27.11
CA ASN A 192 6.15 6.52 -27.19
C ASN A 192 6.08 7.05 -28.64
N ILE A 193 6.71 6.36 -29.61
CA ILE A 193 6.62 6.68 -31.04
C ILE A 193 5.16 6.61 -31.53
N LYS A 194 4.45 5.53 -31.18
CA LYS A 194 3.02 5.34 -31.50
C LYS A 194 2.14 6.34 -30.76
N TRP A 195 2.42 6.63 -29.48
CA TRP A 195 1.65 7.59 -28.69
C TRP A 195 1.74 9.01 -29.25
N LEU A 196 2.94 9.44 -29.62
CA LEU A 196 3.22 10.76 -30.22
C LEU A 196 2.93 10.81 -31.73
N ASN A 197 2.36 9.73 -32.27
CA ASN A 197 1.90 9.60 -33.65
C ASN A 197 2.98 10.00 -34.66
N PHE A 198 4.17 9.42 -34.51
CA PHE A 198 5.21 9.49 -35.53
C PHE A 198 5.00 8.33 -36.52
N SER A 199 4.60 8.66 -37.75
CA SER A 199 4.31 7.67 -38.81
C SER A 199 5.31 7.68 -39.97
N GLN A 200 6.24 8.64 -39.99
CA GLN A 200 7.31 8.75 -40.99
C GLN A 200 8.61 9.19 -40.31
N GLU A 201 9.73 9.11 -41.03
CA GLU A 201 11.02 9.55 -40.52
C GLU A 201 11.05 11.09 -40.37
N TYR A 202 11.64 11.57 -39.28
CA TYR A 202 11.79 13.00 -39.01
C TYR A 202 13.15 13.27 -38.36
N ILE A 203 13.66 14.49 -38.53
CA ILE A 203 14.65 15.05 -37.60
C ILE A 203 13.93 16.14 -36.83
N LEU A 204 13.98 16.07 -35.51
CA LEU A 204 13.40 17.06 -34.63
C LEU A 204 14.47 17.65 -33.72
N ASP A 205 14.29 18.91 -33.34
CA ASP A 205 15.07 19.50 -32.27
C ASP A 205 14.37 19.32 -30.90
N ARG A 206 15.02 19.80 -29.85
CA ARG A 206 14.46 19.78 -28.48
C ARG A 206 13.09 20.48 -28.38
N ASN A 207 12.90 21.61 -29.06
CA ASN A 207 11.65 22.37 -28.98
C ASN A 207 10.51 21.67 -29.70
N ASP A 208 10.80 21.05 -30.84
CA ASP A 208 9.87 20.18 -31.56
C ASP A 208 9.41 19.00 -30.71
N TRP A 209 10.34 18.37 -29.98
CA TRP A 209 10.03 17.30 -29.01
C TRP A 209 9.08 17.79 -27.92
N LEU A 210 9.40 18.91 -27.25
CA LEU A 210 8.54 19.50 -26.21
C LEU A 210 7.15 19.84 -26.74
N LYS A 211 7.09 20.45 -27.92
CA LYS A 211 5.83 20.80 -28.58
C LYS A 211 5.02 19.53 -28.88
N ARG A 212 5.66 18.47 -29.37
CA ARG A 212 5.00 17.19 -29.64
C ARG A 212 4.39 16.59 -28.37
N MET A 213 5.14 16.57 -27.28
CA MET A 213 4.63 16.09 -25.99
C MET A 213 3.42 16.88 -25.52
N TYR A 214 3.47 18.21 -25.66
CA TYR A 214 2.36 19.10 -25.34
C TYR A 214 1.12 18.80 -26.20
N ASP A 215 1.27 18.75 -27.52
CA ASP A 215 0.17 18.54 -28.47
C ASP A 215 -0.55 17.20 -28.23
N TYR A 216 0.21 16.15 -27.88
CA TYR A 216 -0.30 14.81 -27.58
C TYR A 216 -0.58 14.57 -26.09
N LYS A 217 -0.50 15.62 -25.25
CA LYS A 217 -0.79 15.60 -23.81
C LYS A 217 -0.05 14.48 -23.05
N MET A 218 1.18 14.18 -23.49
CA MET A 218 2.02 13.18 -22.86
C MET A 218 2.64 13.76 -21.59
N ARG A 219 2.33 13.19 -20.43
CA ARG A 219 2.74 13.70 -19.10
C ARG A 219 3.77 12.82 -18.39
N TRP A 220 4.41 11.94 -19.15
CA TRP A 220 5.50 11.04 -18.79
C TRP A 220 6.41 10.94 -20.01
N PHE A 221 7.65 10.51 -19.84
CA PHE A 221 8.54 10.23 -20.98
C PHE A 221 9.67 9.33 -20.53
N TYR A 222 9.68 8.10 -21.01
CA TYR A 222 10.77 7.15 -20.80
C TYR A 222 11.63 7.04 -22.06
N PHE A 223 12.94 6.90 -21.88
CA PHE A 223 13.85 6.52 -22.95
C PHE A 223 15.10 5.85 -22.35
N ALA A 224 15.37 4.62 -22.75
CA ALA A 224 16.63 3.93 -22.45
C ALA A 224 16.96 2.90 -23.54
N TRP A 225 16.10 1.88 -23.68
CA TRP A 225 16.30 0.73 -24.56
C TRP A 225 15.79 0.92 -26.00
N GLN A 226 15.06 2.01 -26.25
CA GLN A 226 14.37 2.29 -27.52
C GLN A 226 15.14 3.26 -28.44
N GLY A 227 16.46 3.34 -28.33
CA GLY A 227 17.23 4.19 -29.24
C GLY A 227 18.74 4.12 -29.04
N MET A 228 19.45 4.71 -29.99
CA MET A 228 20.90 4.83 -30.00
C MET A 228 21.30 6.27 -29.68
N VAL A 229 22.33 6.44 -28.85
CA VAL A 229 22.77 7.74 -28.36
C VAL A 229 24.22 7.99 -28.77
N ASN A 230 24.52 9.21 -29.21
CA ASN A 230 25.89 9.66 -29.44
C ASN A 230 26.66 9.65 -28.11
N PHE A 231 27.71 8.84 -28.02
CA PHE A 231 28.37 8.61 -26.74
C PHE A 231 29.21 9.82 -26.29
N THR A 232 29.77 10.57 -27.24
CA THR A 232 30.47 11.82 -26.94
C THR A 232 29.50 12.85 -26.35
N PHE A 233 28.31 12.99 -26.94
CA PHE A 233 27.25 13.83 -26.40
C PHE A 233 26.85 13.40 -24.99
N LEU A 234 26.56 12.11 -24.77
CA LEU A 234 26.17 11.58 -23.46
C LEU A 234 27.22 11.86 -22.39
N LYS A 235 28.51 11.66 -22.72
CA LYS A 235 29.64 11.94 -21.83
C LYS A 235 29.77 13.43 -21.50
N ASN A 236 29.54 14.31 -22.49
CA ASN A 236 29.63 15.76 -22.31
C ASN A 236 28.56 16.29 -21.34
N ILE A 237 27.33 15.77 -21.43
CA ILE A 237 26.24 16.13 -20.51
C ILE A 237 26.31 15.41 -19.16
N LYS A 238 27.27 14.47 -18.99
CA LYS A 238 27.52 13.71 -17.75
C LYS A 238 26.28 12.99 -17.20
N LEU A 239 25.39 12.55 -18.08
CA LEU A 239 24.11 11.94 -17.68
C LEU A 239 24.28 10.46 -17.33
N LYS A 240 23.72 10.07 -16.17
CA LYS A 240 23.64 8.70 -15.65
C LYS A 240 22.22 8.41 -15.20
N PHE A 241 21.86 7.13 -15.07
CA PHE A 241 20.60 6.72 -14.45
C PHE A 241 20.63 6.97 -12.93
N ILE A 242 19.50 7.30 -12.31
CA ILE A 242 19.42 7.36 -10.84
C ILE A 242 19.47 5.93 -10.28
N ASN A 243 20.38 5.69 -9.34
CA ASN A 243 20.56 4.38 -8.74
C ASN A 243 19.41 4.06 -7.76
N TYR A 244 19.06 2.77 -7.65
CA TYR A 244 18.13 2.27 -6.63
C TYR A 244 16.70 2.86 -6.67
N ILE A 245 16.18 3.17 -7.86
CA ILE A 245 14.80 3.61 -8.07
C ILE A 245 14.08 2.71 -9.09
N VAL A 246 12.75 2.81 -9.16
CA VAL A 246 11.96 2.37 -10.31
C VAL A 246 11.82 3.48 -11.35
N GLN A 247 11.58 3.11 -12.61
CA GLN A 247 11.35 4.07 -13.70
C GLN A 247 12.53 5.04 -13.84
N GLU A 248 13.74 4.51 -13.75
CA GLU A 248 14.98 5.26 -13.95
C GLU A 248 15.11 5.84 -15.37
N ASP A 249 14.44 5.21 -16.32
CA ASP A 249 14.36 5.56 -17.73
C ASP A 249 13.49 6.79 -17.99
N ASP A 250 12.56 7.11 -17.09
CA ASP A 250 11.83 8.38 -17.12
C ASP A 250 12.79 9.56 -16.90
N TYR A 251 13.55 9.52 -15.79
CA TYR A 251 14.53 10.56 -15.48
C TYR A 251 15.57 10.68 -16.59
N PHE A 252 16.19 9.56 -16.97
CA PHE A 252 17.24 9.54 -17.99
C PHE A 252 16.70 10.09 -19.32
N GLY A 253 15.53 9.64 -19.77
CA GLY A 253 14.93 10.10 -21.01
C GLY A 253 14.59 11.58 -21.02
N ILE A 254 13.98 12.10 -19.95
CA ILE A 254 13.62 13.52 -19.83
C ILE A 254 14.89 14.40 -19.90
N LEU A 255 15.95 14.08 -19.14
CA LEU A 255 17.16 14.90 -19.14
C LEU A 255 17.95 14.78 -20.43
N LEU A 256 17.99 13.60 -21.06
CA LEU A 256 18.64 13.39 -22.35
C LEU A 256 17.99 14.29 -23.41
N PHE A 257 16.68 14.18 -23.59
CA PHE A 257 15.94 14.94 -24.60
C PHE A 257 15.80 16.43 -24.27
N SER A 258 15.97 16.83 -23.01
CA SER A 258 16.08 18.24 -22.63
C SER A 258 17.40 18.89 -23.08
N GLN A 259 18.40 18.08 -23.49
CA GLN A 259 19.74 18.55 -23.83
C GLN A 259 20.17 18.21 -25.26
N ILE A 260 19.38 17.44 -26.01
CA ILE A 260 19.68 17.17 -27.43
C ILE A 260 19.65 18.47 -28.25
N LYS A 261 20.48 18.50 -29.28
CA LYS A 261 20.34 19.41 -30.42
C LYS A 261 19.36 18.83 -31.43
N TYR A 262 19.57 17.59 -31.85
CA TYR A 262 18.71 16.90 -32.81
C TYR A 262 18.49 15.42 -32.45
N CYS A 263 17.29 14.94 -32.70
CA CYS A 263 16.92 13.53 -32.63
C CYS A 263 16.34 13.09 -33.97
N TYR A 264 16.82 11.96 -34.48
CA TYR A 264 16.28 11.30 -35.65
C TYR A 264 15.18 10.31 -35.21
N ILE A 265 13.94 10.57 -35.62
CA ILE A 265 12.81 9.69 -35.41
C ILE A 265 12.76 8.65 -36.52
N LEU A 266 12.85 7.38 -36.13
CA LEU A 266 12.81 6.22 -37.01
C LEU A 266 11.61 5.34 -36.64
N PRO A 267 10.42 5.50 -37.25
CA PRO A 267 9.24 4.71 -36.90
C PRO A 267 9.29 3.28 -37.47
N LYS A 268 10.45 2.62 -37.38
CA LYS A 268 10.65 1.20 -37.66
C LYS A 268 10.66 0.44 -36.34
N GLU A 269 9.94 -0.66 -36.29
CA GLU A 269 9.92 -1.55 -35.14
C GLU A 269 11.18 -2.43 -35.12
N LEU A 270 12.26 -1.93 -34.51
CA LEU A 270 13.57 -2.62 -34.46
C LEU A 270 13.79 -3.40 -33.16
N TYR A 271 12.95 -3.14 -32.17
CA TYR A 271 13.02 -3.74 -30.84
C TYR A 271 11.78 -4.58 -30.57
N LEU A 272 11.97 -5.82 -30.15
CA LEU A 272 10.90 -6.75 -29.80
C LEU A 272 10.75 -6.79 -28.27
N TYR A 273 9.75 -6.07 -27.79
CA TYR A 273 9.44 -5.91 -26.38
C TYR A 273 8.49 -7.01 -25.89
N ARG A 274 8.99 -7.88 -25.02
CA ARG A 274 8.31 -9.09 -24.55
C ARG A 274 7.38 -8.80 -23.39
N ILE A 275 6.10 -9.03 -23.61
CA ILE A 275 5.06 -9.00 -22.58
C ILE A 275 4.88 -10.40 -22.02
N ARG A 276 5.29 -10.60 -20.76
CA ARG A 276 5.26 -11.91 -20.09
C ARG A 276 4.72 -11.85 -18.65
N PRO A 277 4.16 -12.96 -18.12
CA PRO A 277 3.77 -13.05 -16.71
C PRO A 277 4.94 -12.75 -15.78
N ASN A 278 4.64 -12.09 -14.66
CA ASN A 278 5.63 -11.70 -13.65
C ASN A 278 6.72 -10.73 -14.13
N SER A 279 6.58 -10.11 -15.30
CA SER A 279 7.34 -8.89 -15.64
C SER A 279 7.03 -7.77 -14.65
N ILE A 280 7.94 -6.80 -14.53
CA ILE A 280 7.77 -5.58 -13.73
C ILE A 280 6.52 -4.82 -14.20
N MET A 281 6.23 -4.86 -15.50
CA MET A 281 5.06 -4.21 -16.14
C MET A 281 3.78 -5.04 -16.12
N ALA A 282 3.83 -6.33 -15.78
CA ALA A 282 2.64 -7.16 -15.76
C ALA A 282 1.79 -6.89 -14.50
N TYR A 283 0.46 -6.85 -14.68
CA TYR A 283 -0.53 -6.82 -13.59
C TYR A 283 -0.46 -8.11 -12.76
N GLN A 284 0.51 -8.20 -11.85
CA GLN A 284 0.57 -9.29 -10.89
C GLN A 284 -0.61 -9.17 -9.93
N THR A 285 -1.47 -10.19 -9.93
CA THR A 285 -2.67 -10.21 -9.07
C THR A 285 -2.34 -10.41 -7.59
N LYS A 286 -1.10 -10.82 -7.25
CA LYS A 286 -0.65 -11.04 -5.87
C LYS A 286 0.81 -10.63 -5.67
N ILE A 287 0.99 -9.51 -4.99
CA ILE A 287 2.31 -9.00 -4.58
C ILE A 287 2.77 -9.75 -3.33
N THR A 288 4.00 -10.24 -3.34
CA THR A 288 4.66 -10.95 -2.24
C THR A 288 6.07 -10.40 -2.01
N ALA A 289 6.73 -10.82 -0.93
CA ALA A 289 8.11 -10.40 -0.63
C ALA A 289 9.11 -10.75 -1.75
N LYS A 290 8.81 -11.73 -2.61
CA LYS A 290 9.62 -12.07 -3.78
C LYS A 290 9.61 -10.98 -4.85
N ASN A 291 8.58 -10.14 -4.87
CA ASN A 291 8.41 -9.07 -5.85
C ASN A 291 9.09 -7.75 -5.43
N ILE A 292 9.64 -7.69 -4.20
CA ILE A 292 10.45 -6.55 -3.77
C ILE A 292 11.87 -6.74 -4.32
N PRO A 293 12.47 -5.72 -4.97
CA PRO A 293 13.84 -5.79 -5.46
C PRO A 293 14.82 -6.19 -4.35
N ALA A 294 15.81 -7.03 -4.66
CA ALA A 294 16.65 -7.62 -3.62
C ALA A 294 17.42 -6.55 -2.81
N PHE A 295 17.93 -5.50 -3.45
CA PHE A 295 18.54 -4.35 -2.76
C PHE A 295 17.58 -3.59 -1.83
N PHE A 296 16.26 -3.68 -2.06
CA PHE A 296 15.23 -2.99 -1.26
C PHE A 296 14.56 -3.88 -0.21
N LYS A 297 14.81 -5.20 -0.22
CA LYS A 297 14.13 -6.17 0.66
C LYS A 297 14.26 -5.87 2.14
N LYS A 298 15.37 -5.26 2.59
CA LYS A 298 15.57 -4.86 4.00
C LYS A 298 14.44 -3.97 4.54
N ASN A 299 13.79 -3.20 3.66
CA ASN A 299 12.72 -2.29 4.05
C ASN A 299 11.41 -3.00 4.43
N LEU A 300 11.26 -4.30 4.12
CA LEU A 300 10.10 -5.10 4.55
C LEU A 300 9.89 -5.07 6.06
N GLU A 301 10.98 -5.07 6.84
CA GLU A 301 10.91 -5.09 8.31
C GLU A 301 10.23 -3.84 8.86
N TYR A 302 10.48 -2.68 8.25
CA TYR A 302 9.86 -1.42 8.64
C TYR A 302 8.35 -1.44 8.43
N PHE A 303 7.86 -2.23 7.48
CA PHE A 303 6.44 -2.38 7.15
C PHE A 303 5.84 -3.72 7.64
N ASN A 304 6.43 -4.35 8.67
CA ASN A 304 5.97 -5.61 9.25
C ASN A 304 5.84 -6.76 8.24
N ASN A 305 6.74 -6.80 7.26
CA ASN A 305 6.74 -7.73 6.14
C ASN A 305 5.52 -7.59 5.20
N ASP A 306 4.88 -6.42 5.17
CA ASP A 306 3.86 -6.09 4.18
C ASP A 306 4.51 -5.73 2.84
N ALA A 307 4.50 -6.68 1.91
CA ALA A 307 5.09 -6.50 0.59
C ALA A 307 4.33 -5.49 -0.29
N ILE A 308 3.02 -5.30 -0.08
CA ILE A 308 2.27 -4.31 -0.84
C ILE A 308 2.72 -2.93 -0.39
N LEU A 309 2.66 -2.66 0.91
CA LEU A 309 3.04 -1.35 1.46
C LEU A 309 4.52 -1.03 1.20
N THR A 310 5.41 -2.01 1.30
CA THR A 310 6.84 -1.83 0.99
C THR A 310 7.08 -1.48 -0.47
N ARG A 311 6.35 -2.13 -1.39
CA ARG A 311 6.43 -1.82 -2.82
C ARG A 311 5.91 -0.42 -3.11
N GLU A 312 4.74 -0.07 -2.59
CA GLU A 312 4.18 1.27 -2.77
C GLU A 312 5.13 2.36 -2.24
N TYR A 313 5.73 2.13 -1.06
CA TYR A 313 6.75 3.02 -0.51
C TYR A 313 7.94 3.15 -1.47
N PHE A 314 8.43 2.04 -2.04
CA PHE A 314 9.53 2.06 -3.00
C PHE A 314 9.22 2.88 -4.27
N HIS A 315 8.01 2.75 -4.80
CA HIS A 315 7.56 3.54 -5.96
C HIS A 315 7.49 5.03 -5.62
N VAL A 316 6.89 5.38 -4.49
CA VAL A 316 6.74 6.77 -4.06
C VAL A 316 8.10 7.43 -3.78
N THR A 317 9.02 6.75 -3.09
CA THR A 317 10.36 7.28 -2.84
C THR A 317 11.21 7.38 -4.09
N SER A 318 10.97 6.51 -5.09
CA SER A 318 11.56 6.66 -6.42
C SER A 318 11.08 7.95 -7.08
N HIS A 319 9.77 8.24 -7.04
CA HIS A 319 9.23 9.49 -7.54
C HIS A 319 9.74 10.72 -6.80
N VAL A 320 9.96 10.66 -5.48
CA VAL A 320 10.61 11.74 -4.72
C VAL A 320 12.00 12.01 -5.28
N GLN A 321 12.84 10.98 -5.43
CA GLN A 321 14.19 11.13 -5.97
C GLN A 321 14.19 11.66 -7.40
N THR A 322 13.34 11.13 -8.30
CA THR A 322 13.17 11.65 -9.66
C THR A 322 12.73 13.11 -9.65
N CYS A 323 11.76 13.48 -8.80
CA CYS A 323 11.27 14.85 -8.70
C CYS A 323 12.37 15.82 -8.25
N ILE A 324 13.16 15.45 -7.23
CA ILE A 324 14.26 16.28 -6.75
C ILE A 324 15.35 16.43 -7.82
N ALA A 325 15.74 15.33 -8.48
CA ALA A 325 16.75 15.39 -9.52
C ALA A 325 16.31 16.24 -10.73
N LEU A 326 15.02 16.18 -11.11
CA LEU A 326 14.46 17.08 -12.13
C LEU A 326 14.49 18.56 -11.69
N LEU A 327 14.19 18.84 -10.43
CA LEU A 327 14.23 20.20 -9.88
C LEU A 327 15.66 20.76 -9.82
N GLU A 328 16.63 19.93 -9.45
CA GLU A 328 18.05 20.30 -9.48
C GLU A 328 18.49 20.63 -10.90
N PHE A 329 18.15 19.77 -11.88
CA PHE A 329 18.41 20.04 -13.28
C PHE A 329 17.82 21.39 -13.73
N PHE A 330 16.56 21.70 -13.41
CA PHE A 330 15.95 22.98 -13.79
C PHE A 330 16.63 24.20 -13.17
N LYS A 331 17.15 24.08 -11.94
CA LYS A 331 17.88 25.16 -11.28
C LYS A 331 19.24 25.42 -11.96
N GLU A 332 19.88 24.38 -12.46
CA GLU A 332 21.17 24.48 -13.14
C GLU A 332 21.04 24.98 -14.58
N GLN A 333 19.90 24.73 -15.24
CA GLN A 333 19.65 25.18 -16.60
C GLN A 333 19.25 26.67 -16.66
N ASN A 334 20.03 27.46 -17.39
CA ASN A 334 19.68 28.84 -17.77
C ASN A 334 18.78 28.87 -19.03
N ASP A 335 17.67 28.10 -19.03
CA ASP A 335 16.73 28.02 -20.14
C ASP A 335 15.28 28.17 -19.64
N ASP A 336 14.81 29.42 -19.57
CA ASP A 336 13.48 29.77 -19.09
C ASP A 336 12.34 29.09 -19.87
N ILE A 337 12.51 28.88 -21.18
CA ILE A 337 11.47 28.31 -22.04
C ILE A 337 11.34 26.82 -21.78
N LEU A 338 12.47 26.11 -21.73
CA LEU A 338 12.54 24.71 -21.37
C LEU A 338 11.95 24.48 -19.97
N ASN A 339 12.44 25.25 -18.99
CA ASN A 339 12.01 25.14 -17.60
C ASN A 339 10.50 25.36 -17.47
N LYS A 340 9.95 26.43 -18.07
CA LYS A 340 8.48 26.69 -18.04
C LYS A 340 7.70 25.57 -18.72
N SER A 341 8.20 25.00 -19.81
CA SER A 341 7.51 23.94 -20.55
C SER A 341 7.49 22.62 -19.77
N LEU A 342 8.63 22.18 -19.26
CA LEU A 342 8.75 20.95 -18.48
C LEU A 342 7.97 21.05 -17.17
N PHE A 343 8.08 22.20 -16.48
CA PHE A 343 7.35 22.45 -15.23
C PHE A 343 5.83 22.44 -15.43
N LYS A 344 5.35 22.94 -16.56
CA LYS A 344 3.91 22.99 -16.84
C LYS A 344 3.33 21.63 -17.26
N TYR A 345 4.09 20.82 -18.00
CA TYR A 345 3.53 19.65 -18.69
C TYR A 345 3.98 18.28 -18.14
N LEU A 346 5.21 18.17 -17.67
CA LEU A 346 5.79 16.90 -17.20
C LEU A 346 5.87 16.83 -15.68
N LEU A 347 6.49 17.84 -15.07
CA LEU A 347 6.77 17.85 -13.64
C LEU A 347 5.54 17.67 -12.73
N PRO A 348 4.32 18.15 -13.06
CA PRO A 348 3.18 18.00 -12.17
C PRO A 348 2.83 16.53 -11.89
N THR A 349 3.11 15.61 -12.82
CA THR A 349 2.92 14.16 -12.60
C THR A 349 3.89 13.66 -11.52
N TYR A 350 5.17 13.98 -11.64
CA TYR A 350 6.20 13.53 -10.71
C TYR A 350 6.07 14.18 -9.33
N ILE A 351 5.71 15.47 -9.26
CA ILE A 351 5.38 16.17 -8.01
C ILE A 351 4.23 15.48 -7.29
N LYS A 352 3.14 15.20 -8.01
CA LYS A 352 1.95 14.54 -7.45
C LYS A 352 2.31 13.16 -6.89
N ASN A 353 3.06 12.36 -7.64
CA ASN A 353 3.45 11.02 -7.20
C ASN A 353 4.45 11.04 -6.04
N ALA A 354 5.38 12.01 -6.03
CA ALA A 354 6.33 12.19 -4.95
C ALA A 354 5.64 12.61 -3.64
N TYR A 355 4.63 13.47 -3.72
CA TYR A 355 3.90 13.97 -2.54
C TYR A 355 3.14 12.88 -1.78
N GLU A 356 2.85 11.73 -2.41
CA GLU A 356 2.19 10.58 -1.76
C GLU A 356 2.97 10.04 -0.55
N ILE A 357 4.27 10.39 -0.40
CA ILE A 357 5.10 9.95 0.74
C ILE A 357 4.49 10.34 2.09
N ILE A 358 3.71 11.43 2.14
CA ILE A 358 3.03 11.88 3.36
C ILE A 358 2.06 10.85 3.95
N HIS A 359 1.59 9.90 3.12
CA HIS A 359 0.68 8.85 3.56
C HIS A 359 1.36 7.74 4.35
N PHE A 360 2.69 7.66 4.35
CA PHE A 360 3.44 6.62 5.05
C PHE A 360 3.84 7.06 6.46
N SER A 361 3.46 6.29 7.47
CA SER A 361 3.80 6.61 8.87
C SER A 361 5.29 6.45 9.20
N LYS A 362 6.08 5.85 8.29
CA LYS A 362 7.51 5.57 8.44
C LYS A 362 8.21 5.91 7.14
N ASP A 363 9.45 6.35 7.25
CA ASP A 363 10.28 6.74 6.12
C ASP A 363 11.73 6.24 6.30
N PRO A 364 12.00 4.95 6.08
CA PRO A 364 13.34 4.39 6.27
C PRO A 364 14.44 4.96 5.36
N LEU A 365 14.09 5.75 4.33
CA LEU A 365 15.06 6.42 3.45
C LEU A 365 15.29 7.90 3.81
N ASP A 366 14.61 8.44 4.82
CA ASP A 366 14.76 9.83 5.28
C ASP A 366 14.58 10.88 4.16
N LEU A 367 13.54 10.69 3.35
CA LEU A 367 13.18 11.55 2.22
C LEU A 367 12.06 12.55 2.52
N LEU A 368 11.43 12.47 3.70
CA LEU A 368 10.34 13.37 4.11
C LEU A 368 10.76 14.84 4.16
N SER A 369 12.04 15.13 4.41
CA SER A 369 12.60 16.50 4.37
C SER A 369 12.34 17.20 3.02
N ASN A 370 12.28 16.43 1.93
CA ASN A 370 11.99 16.95 0.59
C ASN A 370 10.52 17.38 0.41
N VAL A 371 9.61 16.95 1.28
CA VAL A 371 8.18 17.27 1.18
C VAL A 371 7.93 18.76 1.32
N GLU A 372 8.76 19.49 2.07
CA GLU A 372 8.62 20.94 2.21
C GLU A 372 8.75 21.64 0.85
N ILE A 373 9.81 21.30 0.10
CA ILE A 373 10.07 21.82 -1.24
C ILE A 373 8.95 21.40 -2.19
N ILE A 374 8.56 20.12 -2.18
CA ILE A 374 7.50 19.60 -3.04
C ILE A 374 6.17 20.32 -2.76
N LYS A 375 5.82 20.53 -1.50
CA LYS A 375 4.59 21.20 -1.09
C LYS A 375 4.57 22.67 -1.51
N ASP A 376 5.65 23.40 -1.29
CA ASP A 376 5.78 24.80 -1.74
C ASP A 376 5.57 24.92 -3.26
N LEU A 377 6.15 24.00 -4.03
CA LEU A 377 5.96 23.94 -5.48
C LEU A 377 4.51 23.61 -5.85
N MET A 378 3.86 22.70 -5.13
CA MET A 378 2.45 22.40 -5.34
C MET A 378 1.56 23.61 -5.10
N ASP A 379 1.76 24.30 -3.98
CA ASP A 379 0.98 25.46 -3.58
C ASP A 379 1.16 26.62 -4.58
N LYS A 380 2.41 26.92 -4.99
CA LYS A 380 2.72 27.97 -5.97
C LYS A 380 2.11 27.72 -7.35
N ASN A 381 1.93 26.46 -7.74
CA ASN A 381 1.49 26.09 -9.08
C ASN A 381 0.05 25.54 -9.12
N GLY A 382 -0.67 25.61 -8.01
CA GLY A 382 -2.04 25.10 -7.91
C GLY A 382 -2.16 23.59 -8.18
N ILE A 383 -1.10 22.83 -7.92
CA ILE A 383 -1.08 21.37 -8.11
C ILE A 383 -1.81 20.73 -6.93
N LYS A 384 -2.95 20.11 -7.21
CA LYS A 384 -3.71 19.39 -6.19
C LYS A 384 -3.09 18.01 -5.94
N PRO A 385 -3.02 17.55 -4.67
CA PRO A 385 -2.64 16.17 -4.35
C PRO A 385 -3.64 15.19 -4.95
N HIS A 386 -3.19 13.97 -5.20
CA HIS A 386 -4.06 12.85 -5.56
C HIS A 386 -3.90 11.75 -4.49
N GLY A 387 -4.29 10.52 -4.78
CA GLY A 387 -4.05 9.42 -3.84
C GLY A 387 -5.08 9.29 -2.73
N VAL A 388 -6.26 9.92 -2.87
CA VAL A 388 -7.36 9.71 -1.92
C VAL A 388 -7.71 8.22 -1.79
N GLU A 389 -7.58 7.47 -2.90
CA GLU A 389 -7.75 6.02 -2.90
C GLU A 389 -6.69 5.29 -2.05
N PHE A 390 -5.42 5.71 -2.12
CA PHE A 390 -4.35 5.16 -1.28
C PHE A 390 -4.66 5.43 0.20
N ARG A 391 -5.03 6.66 0.54
CA ARG A 391 -5.46 7.03 1.90
C ARG A 391 -6.56 6.11 2.41
N PHE A 392 -7.63 5.93 1.65
CA PHE A 392 -8.80 5.12 2.05
C PHE A 392 -8.52 3.62 2.12
N LYS A 393 -7.74 3.06 1.18
CA LYS A 393 -7.36 1.64 1.21
C LYS A 393 -6.52 1.28 2.44
N ASN A 394 -5.76 2.25 2.95
CA ASN A 394 -4.96 2.10 4.16
C ASN A 394 -5.71 2.50 5.45
N GLU A 395 -6.96 2.98 5.35
CA GLU A 395 -7.77 3.22 6.54
C GLU A 395 -8.17 1.91 7.23
N LEU A 396 -8.27 1.98 8.56
CA LEU A 396 -8.64 0.87 9.42
C LEU A 396 -9.92 0.11 8.99
N PRO A 397 -11.02 0.78 8.58
CA PRO A 397 -12.21 0.07 8.11
C PRO A 397 -11.91 -0.78 6.88
N TYR A 398 -11.20 -0.25 5.89
CA TYR A 398 -10.90 -1.00 4.67
C TYR A 398 -10.02 -2.21 4.95
N ALA A 399 -8.97 -2.06 5.77
CA ALA A 399 -8.08 -3.14 6.17
C ALA A 399 -8.82 -4.27 6.91
N ILE A 400 -9.68 -3.91 7.87
CA ILE A 400 -10.50 -4.87 8.63
C ILE A 400 -11.47 -5.61 7.70
N GLY A 401 -12.26 -4.88 6.91
CA GLY A 401 -13.28 -5.51 6.09
C GLY A 401 -12.72 -6.35 4.95
N SER A 402 -11.60 -5.92 4.34
CA SER A 402 -10.87 -6.75 3.37
C SER A 402 -10.38 -8.05 4.01
N THR A 403 -9.83 -7.97 5.23
CA THR A 403 -9.39 -9.15 5.99
C THR A 403 -10.56 -10.09 6.30
N ILE A 404 -11.70 -9.55 6.74
CA ILE A 404 -12.92 -10.34 7.00
C ILE A 404 -13.35 -11.07 5.72
N LEU A 405 -13.53 -10.35 4.61
CA LEU A 405 -13.96 -10.92 3.34
C LEU A 405 -13.02 -12.01 2.81
N GLN A 406 -11.70 -11.82 2.95
CA GLN A 406 -10.71 -12.82 2.52
C GLN A 406 -10.75 -14.09 3.38
N ASN A 407 -11.01 -13.98 4.68
CA ASN A 407 -11.06 -15.12 5.59
C ASN A 407 -12.41 -15.85 5.55
N CYS A 408 -13.51 -15.16 5.28
CA CYS A 408 -14.85 -15.76 5.13
C CYS A 408 -14.93 -16.79 3.98
N LYS A 409 -13.94 -16.85 3.09
CA LYS A 409 -13.83 -17.85 2.02
C LYS A 409 -13.44 -19.26 2.50
N SER A 410 -13.08 -19.46 3.78
CA SER A 410 -12.66 -20.76 4.30
C SER A 410 -12.82 -20.84 5.82
N PHE A 411 -13.46 -21.91 6.31
CA PHE A 411 -13.65 -22.14 7.74
C PHE A 411 -12.33 -22.09 8.54
N LYS A 412 -11.27 -22.75 8.04
CA LYS A 412 -9.92 -22.73 8.64
C LYS A 412 -9.33 -21.32 8.75
N LYS A 413 -9.68 -20.41 7.83
CA LYS A 413 -9.23 -19.02 7.83
C LYS A 413 -10.04 -18.17 8.82
N ILE A 414 -11.34 -18.43 8.96
CA ILE A 414 -12.20 -17.75 9.95
C ILE A 414 -11.65 -17.91 11.38
N CYS A 415 -11.14 -19.09 11.75
CA CYS A 415 -10.53 -19.30 13.07
C CYS A 415 -9.30 -18.40 13.33
N LYS A 416 -8.59 -17.95 12.28
CA LYS A 416 -7.43 -17.04 12.39
C LYS A 416 -7.82 -15.57 12.44
N LEU A 417 -9.08 -15.23 12.11
CA LEU A 417 -9.56 -13.87 11.96
C LEU A 417 -9.39 -13.04 13.25
N PRO A 418 -9.73 -13.52 14.47
CA PRO A 418 -9.57 -12.71 15.69
C PRO A 418 -8.12 -12.25 15.90
N ARG A 419 -7.15 -13.16 15.69
CA ARG A 419 -5.72 -12.86 15.81
C ARG A 419 -5.26 -11.85 14.75
N GLN A 420 -5.75 -11.98 13.51
CA GLN A 420 -5.42 -11.05 12.43
C GLN A 420 -6.01 -9.66 12.67
N ILE A 421 -7.27 -9.56 13.08
CA ILE A 421 -7.90 -8.28 13.41
C ILE A 421 -7.20 -7.61 14.60
N TYR A 422 -6.84 -8.36 15.64
CA TYR A 422 -6.06 -7.82 16.76
C TYR A 422 -4.73 -7.22 16.30
N LYS A 423 -4.01 -7.91 15.41
CA LYS A 423 -2.77 -7.40 14.81
C LYS A 423 -3.01 -6.09 14.04
N ILE A 424 -4.05 -6.03 13.21
CA ILE A 424 -4.41 -4.83 12.44
C ILE A 424 -4.72 -3.65 13.38
N LEU A 425 -5.54 -3.86 14.41
CA LEU A 425 -5.88 -2.83 15.39
C LEU A 425 -4.64 -2.32 16.14
N LYS A 426 -3.78 -3.24 16.60
CA LYS A 426 -2.52 -2.90 17.28
C LYS A 426 -1.61 -2.08 16.36
N GLN A 427 -1.45 -2.52 15.11
CA GLN A 427 -0.59 -1.85 14.15
C GLN A 427 -1.11 -0.46 13.77
N ASN A 428 -2.42 -0.31 13.57
CA ASN A 428 -3.03 0.97 13.27
C ASN A 428 -2.79 1.98 14.40
N LYS A 429 -2.88 1.57 15.66
CA LYS A 429 -2.57 2.44 16.82
C LYS A 429 -1.10 2.89 16.81
N ILE A 430 -0.18 1.99 16.50
CA ILE A 430 1.26 2.32 16.37
C ILE A 430 1.45 3.32 15.23
N ASN A 431 0.89 3.05 14.05
CA ASN A 431 1.02 3.92 12.88
C ASN A 431 0.44 5.32 13.14
N GLN A 432 -0.69 5.43 13.84
CA GLN A 432 -1.27 6.71 14.25
C GLN A 432 -0.34 7.49 15.19
N LYS A 433 0.29 6.81 16.17
CA LYS A 433 1.27 7.45 17.06
C LYS A 433 2.49 7.96 16.29
N LEU A 434 3.04 7.12 15.39
CA LEU A 434 4.18 7.48 14.55
C LEU A 434 3.85 8.65 13.62
N PHE A 435 2.69 8.61 12.98
CA PHE A 435 2.20 9.69 12.13
C PHE A 435 2.08 11.02 12.90
N LYS A 436 1.50 11.01 14.11
CA LYS A 436 1.39 12.21 14.95
C LYS A 436 2.76 12.77 15.32
N ALA A 437 3.69 11.92 15.76
CA ALA A 437 5.05 12.34 16.09
C ALA A 437 5.75 12.97 14.87
N ARG A 438 5.65 12.33 13.70
CA ARG A 438 6.19 12.82 12.43
C ARG A 438 5.61 14.18 12.03
N VAL A 439 4.31 14.40 12.20
CA VAL A 439 3.69 15.71 11.87
C VAL A 439 4.09 16.80 12.86
N ILE A 440 4.37 16.46 14.12
CA ILE A 440 4.93 17.42 15.09
C ILE A 440 6.35 17.82 14.68
N GLU A 441 7.17 16.85 14.28
CA GLU A 441 8.56 17.08 13.83
C GLU A 441 8.62 17.79 12.47
N HIS A 442 7.74 17.41 11.54
CA HIS A 442 7.65 17.93 10.18
C HIS A 442 6.21 18.39 9.85
N PRO A 443 5.80 19.62 10.25
CA PRO A 443 4.43 20.11 10.07
C PRO A 443 3.92 20.10 8.64
N TYR A 444 4.80 20.27 7.64
CA TYR A 444 4.45 20.21 6.22
C TYR A 444 4.04 18.82 5.72
N THR A 445 4.26 17.77 6.51
CA THR A 445 3.84 16.39 6.20
C THR A 445 2.41 16.06 6.67
N ALA A 446 1.69 17.05 7.22
CA ALA A 446 0.30 16.89 7.60
C ALA A 446 -0.56 16.53 6.37
N LEU A 447 -1.50 15.60 6.55
CA LEU A 447 -2.42 15.22 5.49
C LEU A 447 -3.35 16.38 5.14
N PRO A 448 -3.51 16.73 3.85
CA PRO A 448 -4.51 17.69 3.40
C PRO A 448 -5.93 17.27 3.79
N GLU A 449 -6.81 18.26 3.88
CA GLU A 449 -8.25 18.05 3.98
C GLU A 449 -8.77 17.34 2.72
N LEU A 450 -9.77 16.48 2.87
CA LEU A 450 -10.23 15.60 1.78
C LEU A 450 -10.67 16.38 0.52
N TYR A 451 -11.27 17.56 0.67
CA TYR A 451 -11.71 18.39 -0.45
C TYR A 451 -10.58 19.03 -1.26
N LYS A 452 -9.34 18.97 -0.78
CA LYS A 452 -8.16 19.47 -1.49
C LYS A 452 -7.62 18.47 -2.51
N TYR A 453 -8.02 17.20 -2.44
CA TYR A 453 -7.59 16.15 -3.36
C TYR A 453 -8.25 16.31 -4.73
N GLU A 454 -7.48 16.16 -5.81
CA GLU A 454 -7.94 16.19 -7.20
C GLU A 454 -8.94 15.06 -7.48
N ASP A 455 -8.70 13.88 -6.89
CA ASP A 455 -9.50 12.69 -7.12
C ASP A 455 -10.60 12.46 -6.07
N ILE A 456 -11.07 13.53 -5.40
CA ILE A 456 -12.14 13.49 -4.40
C ILE A 456 -13.42 12.78 -4.87
N ALA A 457 -13.76 12.86 -6.17
CA ALA A 457 -14.92 12.19 -6.73
C ALA A 457 -14.90 10.65 -6.53
N LYS A 458 -13.73 10.06 -6.26
CA LYS A 458 -13.60 8.63 -5.95
C LYS A 458 -14.11 8.28 -4.55
N ILE A 459 -14.22 9.23 -3.62
CA ILE A 459 -14.57 8.97 -2.21
C ILE A 459 -15.91 8.22 -2.09
N ASP A 460 -16.94 8.66 -2.81
CA ASP A 460 -18.27 8.04 -2.71
C ASP A 460 -18.21 6.57 -3.14
N ARG A 461 -17.50 6.29 -4.23
CA ARG A 461 -17.27 4.92 -4.69
C ARG A 461 -16.49 4.09 -3.67
N LEU A 462 -15.49 4.68 -3.01
CA LEU A 462 -14.66 3.99 -2.01
C LEU A 462 -15.44 3.68 -0.73
N LYS A 463 -16.27 4.63 -0.27
CA LYS A 463 -17.18 4.43 0.88
C LYS A 463 -18.27 3.40 0.57
N GLU A 464 -18.68 3.31 -0.69
CA GLU A 464 -19.63 2.29 -1.15
C GLU A 464 -19.03 0.88 -1.27
N HIS A 465 -17.70 0.75 -1.24
CA HIS A 465 -17.01 -0.52 -1.36
C HIS A 465 -17.36 -1.49 -0.21
N LEU A 466 -17.61 -2.76 -0.53
CA LEU A 466 -18.07 -3.76 0.44
C LEU A 466 -17.08 -3.93 1.60
N SER A 467 -15.77 -3.96 1.32
CA SER A 467 -14.73 -4.01 2.36
C SER A 467 -14.85 -2.85 3.33
N TYR A 468 -15.04 -1.62 2.83
CA TYR A 468 -15.14 -0.45 3.70
C TYR A 468 -16.36 -0.53 4.62
N LYS A 469 -17.53 -0.87 4.06
CA LYS A 469 -18.79 -1.02 4.81
C LYS A 469 -18.75 -2.11 5.88
N ILE A 470 -18.20 -3.28 5.55
CA ILE A 470 -18.05 -4.37 6.51
C ILE A 470 -17.11 -3.97 7.65
N GLY A 471 -15.99 -3.32 7.32
CA GLY A 471 -15.05 -2.85 8.33
C GLY A 471 -15.62 -1.79 9.25
N LEU A 472 -16.38 -0.82 8.71
CA LEU A 472 -17.09 0.17 9.53
C LEU A 472 -18.10 -0.51 10.46
N THR A 473 -18.86 -1.48 9.93
CA THR A 473 -19.83 -2.26 10.72
C THR A 473 -19.12 -3.04 11.84
N PHE A 474 -17.95 -3.63 11.54
CA PHE A 474 -17.13 -4.30 12.54
C PHE A 474 -16.67 -3.35 13.63
N LEU A 475 -16.14 -2.17 13.27
CA LEU A 475 -15.66 -1.18 14.24
C LEU A 475 -16.79 -0.67 15.14
N LYS A 476 -17.98 -0.44 14.57
CA LYS A 476 -19.19 -0.12 15.34
C LYS A 476 -19.52 -1.24 16.32
N GLY A 477 -19.56 -2.49 15.85
CA GLY A 477 -19.81 -3.66 16.71
C GLY A 477 -18.76 -3.84 17.80
N HIS A 478 -17.48 -3.64 17.47
CA HIS A 478 -16.35 -3.74 18.39
C HIS A 478 -16.44 -2.72 19.53
N LYS A 479 -16.90 -1.50 19.25
CA LYS A 479 -17.15 -0.46 20.26
C LYS A 479 -18.18 -0.91 21.31
N TYR A 480 -19.17 -1.70 20.91
CA TYR A 480 -20.24 -2.22 21.77
C TYR A 480 -20.10 -3.72 22.07
N ARG A 481 -18.87 -4.25 22.03
CA ARG A 481 -18.59 -5.70 22.15
C ARG A 481 -19.16 -6.35 23.42
N TYR A 482 -19.26 -5.60 24.52
CA TYR A 482 -19.82 -6.07 25.80
C TYR A 482 -21.36 -5.97 25.87
N PHE A 483 -22.00 -5.40 24.84
CA PHE A 483 -23.45 -5.17 24.75
C PHE A 483 -24.04 -5.83 23.50
N GLY A 484 -23.53 -7.00 23.12
CA GLY A 484 -24.00 -7.72 21.93
C GLY A 484 -23.58 -7.11 20.59
N GLY A 485 -22.65 -6.15 20.57
CA GLY A 485 -22.23 -5.46 19.35
C GLY A 485 -21.69 -6.36 18.24
N TYR A 486 -21.10 -7.52 18.58
CA TYR A 486 -20.69 -8.50 17.57
C TYR A 486 -21.85 -9.27 16.94
N LEU A 487 -22.96 -9.50 17.67
CA LEU A 487 -24.17 -10.07 17.10
C LEU A 487 -24.79 -9.10 16.09
N VAL A 488 -24.89 -7.83 16.46
CA VAL A 488 -25.35 -6.75 15.56
C VAL A 488 -24.45 -6.63 14.32
N PHE A 489 -23.13 -6.79 14.47
CA PHE A 489 -22.20 -6.82 13.35
C PHE A 489 -22.48 -7.99 12.39
N LEU A 490 -22.72 -9.19 12.89
CA LEU A 490 -23.03 -10.36 12.05
C LEU A 490 -24.28 -10.10 11.20
N PHE A 491 -25.36 -9.61 11.81
CA PHE A 491 -26.62 -9.31 11.11
C PHE A 491 -26.45 -8.22 10.04
N ASN A 492 -25.79 -7.11 10.39
CA ASN A 492 -25.57 -6.02 9.44
C ASN A 492 -24.63 -6.44 8.30
N SER A 493 -23.63 -7.27 8.58
CA SER A 493 -22.71 -7.78 7.55
C SER A 493 -23.41 -8.72 6.58
N LEU A 494 -24.31 -9.58 7.07
CA LEU A 494 -25.13 -10.46 6.23
C LEU A 494 -26.05 -9.64 5.31
N LYS A 495 -26.71 -8.61 5.84
CA LYS A 495 -27.53 -7.68 5.05
C LYS A 495 -26.71 -6.97 3.96
N LEU A 496 -25.50 -6.52 4.29
CA LEU A 496 -24.59 -5.90 3.32
C LEU A 496 -24.17 -6.88 2.22
N PHE A 497 -23.90 -8.13 2.57
CA PHE A 497 -23.52 -9.19 1.64
C PHE A 497 -24.66 -9.53 0.67
N LEU A 498 -25.88 -9.74 1.18
CA LEU A 498 -27.07 -10.02 0.37
C LEU A 498 -27.39 -8.86 -0.60
N ASN A 499 -27.29 -7.61 -0.13
CA ASN A 499 -27.50 -6.43 -0.96
C ASN A 499 -26.42 -6.26 -2.05
N HIS A 500 -25.18 -6.65 -1.76
CA HIS A 500 -24.10 -6.64 -2.75
C HIS A 500 -24.36 -7.67 -3.85
N HIS A 501 -24.71 -8.91 -3.49
CA HIS A 501 -25.09 -9.96 -4.44
C HIS A 501 -26.27 -9.56 -5.33
N LYS A 502 -27.35 -9.03 -4.75
CA LYS A 502 -28.51 -8.51 -5.51
C LYS A 502 -28.15 -7.42 -6.53
N LYS A 503 -27.11 -6.61 -6.26
CA LYS A 503 -26.62 -5.56 -7.20
C LYS A 503 -25.71 -6.12 -8.30
N THR A 504 -24.90 -7.13 -8.01
CA THR A 504 -24.03 -7.79 -9.01
C THR A 504 -24.84 -8.69 -9.94
N ASP A 505 -25.84 -9.39 -9.42
CA ASP A 505 -26.70 -10.29 -10.20
C ASP A 505 -27.66 -9.52 -11.12
N LYS A 506 -28.06 -8.28 -10.77
CA LYS A 506 -28.77 -7.38 -11.71
C LYS A 506 -27.97 -7.03 -12.97
N LYS A 507 -26.64 -7.21 -12.98
CA LYS A 507 -25.79 -7.06 -14.17
C LYS A 507 -25.52 -8.37 -14.90
N GLN A 508 -25.87 -9.52 -14.32
CA GLN A 508 -25.75 -10.84 -14.93
C GLN A 508 -27.07 -11.60 -14.76
N VAL A 509 -27.97 -11.33 -15.71
CA VAL A 509 -29.05 -12.22 -16.13
C VAL A 509 -30.25 -12.41 -15.18
N GLU A 510 -31.39 -12.30 -15.83
CA GLU A 510 -32.77 -12.63 -15.51
C GLU A 510 -33.04 -14.11 -15.11
N LEU A 511 -32.11 -14.78 -14.44
CA LEU A 511 -32.28 -16.11 -13.85
C LEU A 511 -31.60 -16.07 -12.47
N ILE A 512 -32.31 -15.96 -11.35
CA ILE A 512 -33.08 -17.03 -10.71
C ILE A 512 -34.13 -16.37 -9.81
N LYS A 513 -35.41 -16.50 -10.17
CA LYS A 513 -36.51 -16.32 -9.22
C LYS A 513 -36.71 -17.64 -8.50
N ASN A 514 -36.57 -17.60 -7.18
CA ASN A 514 -37.10 -18.49 -6.14
C ASN A 514 -36.00 -19.06 -5.24
N ASP A 515 -35.69 -18.31 -4.19
CA ASP A 515 -35.07 -18.90 -3.01
C ASP A 515 -35.90 -18.54 -1.77
N PHE A 516 -36.91 -19.38 -1.52
CA PHE A 516 -37.83 -19.28 -0.38
C PHE A 516 -37.10 -19.24 0.96
N PHE A 517 -35.90 -19.82 1.03
CA PHE A 517 -35.05 -19.82 2.21
C PHE A 517 -34.47 -18.44 2.53
N VAL A 518 -34.04 -17.68 1.51
CA VAL A 518 -33.47 -16.33 1.69
C VAL A 518 -34.54 -15.35 2.17
N ALA A 519 -35.75 -15.42 1.63
CA ALA A 519 -36.87 -14.57 2.06
C ALA A 519 -37.29 -14.84 3.51
N LYS A 520 -37.34 -16.11 3.92
CA LYS A 520 -37.69 -16.51 5.30
C LYS A 520 -36.61 -16.12 6.30
N LEU A 521 -35.33 -16.19 5.90
CA LEU A 521 -34.22 -15.63 6.69
C LEU A 521 -34.32 -14.11 6.80
N GLU A 522 -34.54 -13.37 5.70
CA GLU A 522 -34.68 -11.91 5.71
C GLU A 522 -35.82 -11.45 6.64
N GLN A 523 -36.96 -12.17 6.66
CA GLN A 523 -38.09 -11.88 7.54
C GLN A 523 -37.75 -12.11 9.02
N ARG A 524 -37.14 -13.25 9.35
CA ARG A 524 -36.73 -13.57 10.74
C ARG A 524 -35.63 -12.63 11.24
N LEU A 525 -34.69 -12.27 10.38
CA LEU A 525 -33.61 -11.33 10.69
C LEU A 525 -34.13 -9.91 10.95
N SER A 526 -35.13 -9.47 10.18
CA SER A 526 -35.79 -8.18 10.38
C SER A 526 -36.54 -8.13 11.72
N HIS A 527 -37.18 -9.24 12.10
CA HIS A 527 -37.87 -9.36 13.38
C HIS A 527 -36.91 -9.27 14.58
N MET A 528 -35.79 -10.01 14.55
CA MET A 528 -34.77 -9.93 15.61
C MET A 528 -34.14 -8.53 15.74
N HIS A 529 -33.88 -7.85 14.60
CA HIS A 529 -33.36 -6.49 14.63
C HIS A 529 -34.34 -5.50 15.28
N TRP A 530 -35.64 -5.67 15.01
CA TRP A 530 -36.69 -4.87 15.62
C TRP A 530 -36.77 -5.10 17.14
N GLU A 531 -36.70 -6.35 17.62
CA GLU A 531 -36.72 -6.64 19.06
C GLU A 531 -35.50 -6.06 19.80
N LEU A 532 -34.31 -6.15 19.20
CA LEU A 532 -33.10 -5.55 19.77
C LEU A 532 -33.18 -4.02 19.83
N THR A 533 -33.76 -3.40 18.80
CA THR A 533 -33.95 -1.94 18.75
C THR A 533 -34.97 -1.49 19.79
N ARG A 534 -36.09 -2.20 19.93
CA ARG A 534 -37.11 -1.97 20.96
C ARG A 534 -36.54 -2.13 22.37
N THR A 535 -35.72 -3.16 22.60
CA THR A 535 -35.06 -3.38 23.90
C THR A 535 -34.11 -2.23 24.25
N ARG A 536 -33.38 -1.71 23.25
CA ARG A 536 -32.53 -0.53 23.43
C ARG A 536 -33.33 0.72 23.77
N GLU A 537 -34.45 0.98 23.09
CA GLU A 537 -35.32 2.13 23.38
C GLU A 537 -35.91 2.06 24.80
N ILE A 538 -36.31 0.86 25.25
CA ILE A 538 -36.80 0.63 26.63
C ILE A 538 -35.70 0.93 27.66
N LEU A 539 -34.46 0.51 27.38
CA LEU A 539 -33.32 0.79 28.26
C LEU A 539 -32.97 2.29 28.29
N GLU A 540 -33.04 2.98 27.15
CA GLU A 540 -32.80 4.43 27.05
C GLU A 540 -33.88 5.23 27.81
N GLN A 541 -35.15 4.83 27.74
CA GLN A 541 -36.25 5.42 28.52
C GLN A 541 -36.10 5.18 30.03
N ARG A 542 -35.73 3.96 30.45
CA ARG A 542 -35.48 3.68 31.88
C ARG A 542 -34.32 4.50 32.43
N LEU A 543 -33.26 4.70 31.66
CA LEU A 543 -32.14 5.55 32.05
C LEU A 543 -32.53 7.03 32.17
N ALA A 544 -33.43 7.51 31.31
CA ALA A 544 -33.95 8.87 31.39
C ALA A 544 -34.77 9.08 32.69
N ASN A 545 -35.61 8.11 33.06
CA ASN A 545 -36.39 8.17 34.30
C ASN A 545 -35.49 8.15 35.54
N ILE A 546 -34.45 7.30 35.58
CA ILE A 546 -33.49 7.27 36.70
C ILE A 546 -32.75 8.61 36.85
N ASN A 547 -32.33 9.22 35.75
CA ASN A 547 -31.67 10.54 35.80
C ASN A 547 -32.63 11.64 36.27
N TYR A 548 -33.91 11.54 35.91
CA TYR A 548 -34.93 12.46 36.40
C TYR A 548 -35.16 12.31 37.91
N GLU A 549 -35.25 11.08 38.43
CA GLU A 549 -35.37 10.83 39.87
C GLU A 549 -34.14 11.33 40.66
N LEU A 550 -32.93 11.11 40.15
CA LEU A 550 -31.70 11.63 40.74
C LEU A 550 -31.65 13.17 40.75
N TYR A 551 -32.18 13.81 39.71
CA TYR A 551 -32.31 15.27 39.65
C TYR A 551 -33.33 15.80 40.67
N GLN A 552 -34.47 15.12 40.84
CA GLN A 552 -35.47 15.49 41.86
C GLN A 552 -34.92 15.32 43.29
N LEU A 553 -34.17 14.26 43.56
CA LEU A 553 -33.48 14.05 44.84
C LEU A 553 -32.49 15.19 45.13
N ARG A 554 -31.75 15.65 44.12
CA ARG A 554 -30.82 16.79 44.26
C ARG A 554 -31.54 18.09 44.61
N LEU A 555 -32.66 18.39 43.93
CA LEU A 555 -33.48 19.58 44.22
C LEU A 555 -34.08 19.54 45.63
N PHE A 556 -34.51 18.35 46.09
CA PHE A 556 -35.02 18.16 47.44
C PHE A 556 -33.94 18.41 48.51
N GLU A 557 -32.70 17.96 48.29
CA GLU A 557 -31.60 18.24 49.21
C GLU A 557 -31.14 19.70 49.19
N GLU A 558 -31.10 20.34 48.01
CA GLU A 558 -30.80 21.78 47.87
C GLU A 558 -31.83 22.66 48.59
N GLN A 559 -33.11 22.25 48.62
CA GLN A 559 -34.17 22.94 49.36
C GLN A 559 -34.08 22.73 50.87
N LYS A 560 -33.66 21.54 51.32
CA LYS A 560 -33.64 21.19 52.75
C LYS A 560 -32.41 21.69 53.50
N TYR A 561 -31.26 21.82 52.83
CA TYR A 561 -29.98 22.17 53.46
C TYR A 561 -29.36 23.49 52.96
N GLY A 562 -30.04 24.20 52.05
CA GLY A 562 -29.56 25.46 51.46
C GLY A 562 -28.60 25.27 50.29
N LYS A 563 -28.48 26.29 49.43
CA LYS A 563 -27.60 26.25 48.24
C LYS A 563 -26.13 26.09 48.64
N PHE A 564 -25.47 25.11 48.01
CA PHE A 564 -24.03 24.87 48.11
C PHE A 564 -23.22 26.14 47.74
N ASN A 565 -22.25 26.50 48.58
CA ASN A 565 -21.31 27.60 48.37
C ASN A 565 -20.15 27.19 47.43
N GLU A 566 -19.50 28.17 46.79
CA GLU A 566 -18.70 28.05 45.53
C GLU A 566 -17.55 27.02 45.52
N ASN A 567 -17.13 26.51 46.68
CA ASN A 567 -16.10 25.46 46.77
C ASN A 567 -16.64 24.06 47.15
N GLY A 568 -17.94 23.91 47.39
CA GLY A 568 -18.62 22.60 47.49
C GLY A 568 -18.07 21.59 48.50
N ILE A 569 -17.48 22.02 49.62
CA ILE A 569 -17.02 21.11 50.67
C ILE A 569 -17.92 21.25 51.90
N LEU A 570 -18.81 20.26 52.07
CA LEU A 570 -19.37 19.91 53.38
C LEU A 570 -18.43 18.89 54.03
N ASN A 571 -18.14 19.06 55.32
CA ASN A 571 -17.36 18.06 56.07
C ASN A 571 -18.16 16.76 56.13
N ILE A 572 -17.76 15.79 55.31
CA ILE A 572 -18.42 14.48 55.11
C ILE A 572 -18.77 13.78 56.42
N ASN A 573 -17.95 13.96 57.46
CA ASN A 573 -18.18 13.33 58.76
C ASN A 573 -19.40 13.93 59.48
N GLN A 574 -19.63 15.25 59.39
CA GLN A 574 -20.82 15.88 59.94
C GLN A 574 -22.11 15.50 59.18
N LEU A 575 -22.00 15.27 57.86
CA LEU A 575 -23.12 14.82 57.03
C LEU A 575 -23.53 13.38 57.40
N MET A 576 -22.56 12.46 57.53
CA MET A 576 -22.81 11.06 57.89
C MET A 576 -23.40 10.90 59.30
N ASP A 577 -22.96 11.71 60.26
CA ASP A 577 -23.50 11.72 61.62
C ASP A 577 -24.94 12.25 61.67
N SER A 578 -25.26 13.29 60.88
CA SER A 578 -26.62 13.85 60.82
C SER A 578 -27.63 12.90 60.17
N MET A 579 -27.18 12.02 59.28
CA MET A 579 -28.00 11.03 58.57
C MET A 579 -28.13 9.69 59.31
N LYS A 580 -27.49 9.54 60.48
CA LYS A 580 -27.49 8.29 61.28
C LYS A 580 -27.09 7.04 60.47
N ILE A 581 -26.14 7.18 59.55
CA ILE A 581 -25.68 6.06 58.72
C ILE A 581 -24.87 5.07 59.60
N PRO A 582 -25.17 3.75 59.56
CA PRO A 582 -24.45 2.75 60.34
C PRO A 582 -22.95 2.77 60.07
N VAL A 583 -22.13 2.64 61.12
CA VAL A 583 -20.66 2.73 61.06
C VAL A 583 -20.05 1.74 60.05
N SER A 584 -20.71 0.61 59.81
CA SER A 584 -20.32 -0.39 58.80
C SER A 584 -20.35 0.12 57.36
N MET A 585 -21.10 1.18 57.04
CA MET A 585 -21.25 1.72 55.68
C MET A 585 -20.53 3.06 55.47
N GLN A 586 -19.98 3.68 56.53
CA GLN A 586 -19.34 5.00 56.45
C GLN A 586 -18.03 4.99 55.63
N ASN A 587 -17.33 3.84 55.59
CA ASN A 587 -16.10 3.66 54.80
C ASN A 587 -16.33 3.58 53.28
N ASP A 588 -17.54 3.22 52.85
CA ASP A 588 -17.88 3.18 51.43
C ASP A 588 -18.49 4.50 50.95
N PHE A 589 -19.22 5.19 51.83
CA PHE A 589 -19.78 6.52 51.57
C PHE A 589 -18.69 7.60 51.38
N SER A 590 -17.64 7.56 52.21
CA SER A 590 -16.49 8.49 52.13
C SER A 590 -15.68 8.36 50.84
N LYS A 591 -15.59 7.15 50.25
CA LYS A 591 -14.87 6.90 48.98
C LYS A 591 -15.58 7.47 47.75
N ILE A 592 -16.91 7.62 47.81
CA ILE A 592 -17.73 8.14 46.70
C ILE A 592 -17.55 9.66 46.57
N PHE A 593 -17.48 10.37 47.70
CA PHE A 593 -17.39 11.84 47.71
C PHE A 593 -15.98 12.40 47.45
N TYR A 594 -14.92 11.67 47.80
CA TYR A 594 -13.54 12.16 47.61
C TYR A 594 -13.10 12.29 46.14
N LYS A 595 -13.87 11.78 45.17
CA LYS A 595 -13.40 11.60 43.79
C LYS A 595 -13.87 12.64 42.77
N LYS A 596 -14.66 13.65 43.12
CA LYS A 596 -15.00 14.76 42.19
C LYS A 596 -15.37 16.06 42.90
N SER A 597 -14.43 16.99 42.93
CA SER A 597 -14.69 18.43 42.98
C SER A 597 -14.94 18.95 41.55
N ILE A 598 -16.15 19.46 41.30
CA ILE A 598 -16.64 20.59 40.45
C ILE A 598 -16.07 20.80 39.01
N ILE A 599 -16.90 21.07 37.98
CA ILE A 599 -17.16 22.38 37.29
C ILE A 599 -18.35 22.14 36.31
N VAL A 600 -19.52 22.80 36.38
CA VAL A 600 -19.95 24.18 36.04
C VAL A 600 -19.85 24.52 34.54
N ASP A 601 -21.00 24.51 33.85
CA ASP A 601 -21.18 24.95 32.46
C ASP A 601 -21.53 26.44 32.44
N ILE A 602 -20.65 27.26 31.86
CA ILE A 602 -20.97 28.63 31.46
C ILE A 602 -20.27 28.90 30.12
N THR A 603 -21.00 28.68 29.04
CA THR A 603 -21.00 29.41 27.76
C THR A 603 -19.70 30.07 27.27
N ASN A 604 -19.29 29.69 26.05
CA ASN A 604 -18.34 30.35 25.13
C ASN A 604 -16.83 30.23 25.44
N ASP A 605 -16.19 29.18 24.91
CA ASP A 605 -15.06 29.31 23.98
C ASP A 605 -14.56 27.94 23.51
N TYR A 606 -14.60 27.68 22.20
CA TYR A 606 -14.27 26.38 21.60
C TYR A 606 -12.76 26.07 21.56
N LEU A 607 -11.89 27.06 21.81
CA LEU A 607 -10.44 26.93 21.68
C LEU A 607 -9.78 26.30 22.92
N ASP A 608 -10.33 26.53 24.12
CA ASP A 608 -9.79 25.98 25.37
C ASP A 608 -10.15 24.50 25.57
N LEU A 609 -11.30 24.04 25.07
CA LEU A 609 -11.70 22.63 25.16
C LEU A 609 -10.78 21.72 24.33
N TYR A 610 -10.31 22.19 23.17
CA TYR A 610 -9.35 21.48 22.31
C TYR A 610 -7.97 21.35 22.98
N ASN A 611 -7.50 22.43 23.62
CA ASN A 611 -6.23 22.43 24.35
C ASN A 611 -6.29 21.61 25.65
N HIS A 612 -7.44 21.55 26.32
CA HIS A 612 -7.61 20.77 27.56
C HIS A 612 -7.75 19.26 27.30
N LEU A 613 -8.35 18.85 26.17
CA LEU A 613 -8.48 17.44 25.78
C LEU A 613 -7.16 16.82 25.29
N ASN A 614 -6.21 17.63 24.80
CA ASN A 614 -4.87 17.19 24.40
C ASN A 614 -3.91 16.92 25.57
N LYS A 615 -4.25 17.27 26.82
CA LYS A 615 -3.43 16.99 28.01
C LYS A 615 -3.66 15.62 28.65
N PHE A 616 -4.63 14.82 28.16
CA PHE A 616 -4.91 13.49 28.69
C PHE A 616 -4.37 12.40 27.74
N ASP A 617 -3.27 11.77 28.17
CA ASP A 617 -2.44 10.79 27.42
C ASP A 617 -3.13 9.52 26.86
N ASN A 618 -4.46 9.42 26.81
CA ASN A 618 -5.14 8.16 26.46
C ASN A 618 -6.50 8.28 25.75
N ILE A 619 -6.77 9.32 24.96
CA ILE A 619 -8.03 9.41 24.19
C ILE A 619 -7.78 9.64 22.68
N ASP A 620 -8.13 8.63 21.87
CA ASP A 620 -8.24 8.76 20.42
C ASP A 620 -9.54 9.51 20.07
N ILE A 621 -9.43 10.68 19.43
CA ILE A 621 -10.57 11.39 18.82
C ILE A 621 -10.50 11.16 17.32
N TYR A 622 -11.51 10.46 16.79
CA TYR A 622 -11.78 10.40 15.35
C TYR A 622 -12.56 11.67 14.98
N ALA A 623 -12.11 12.40 13.96
CA ALA A 623 -12.82 13.56 13.43
C ALA A 623 -14.18 13.10 12.88
N PHE A 624 -15.25 13.56 13.52
CA PHE A 624 -16.63 13.36 13.08
C PHE A 624 -17.13 14.63 12.41
N GLU A 625 -18.05 14.49 11.46
CA GLU A 625 -18.74 15.65 10.88
C GLU A 625 -19.52 16.44 11.97
N PRO A 626 -19.76 17.75 11.76
CA PRO A 626 -20.25 18.67 12.80
C PRO A 626 -21.55 18.24 13.49
N ASN A 627 -22.39 17.44 12.82
CA ASN A 627 -23.67 16.99 13.37
C ASN A 627 -23.56 15.74 14.26
N GLU A 628 -22.46 14.99 14.21
CA GLU A 628 -22.23 13.79 15.03
C GLU A 628 -21.49 14.11 16.35
N ALA A 629 -20.79 15.25 16.44
CA ALA A 629 -20.10 15.70 17.65
C ALA A 629 -21.05 16.02 18.81
N ARG A 630 -22.24 16.59 18.53
CA ARG A 630 -23.30 16.80 19.54
C ARG A 630 -23.83 15.48 20.12
N PHE A 631 -23.84 14.41 19.33
CA PHE A 631 -24.31 13.09 19.76
C PHE A 631 -23.26 12.35 20.61
N ALA A 632 -21.96 12.57 20.33
CA ALA A 632 -20.87 11.96 21.08
C ALA A 632 -20.68 12.55 22.49
N LEU A 633 -20.90 13.86 22.67
CA LEU A 633 -20.81 14.50 24.00
C LEU A 633 -21.92 14.00 24.94
N SER A 634 -23.16 13.89 24.45
CA SER A 634 -24.31 13.35 25.19
C SER A 634 -24.11 11.93 25.72
N GLN A 635 -23.33 11.11 25.00
CA GLN A 635 -23.11 9.70 25.33
C GLN A 635 -21.84 9.46 26.18
N LYS A 636 -20.88 10.40 26.19
CA LYS A 636 -19.63 10.26 26.96
C LYS A 636 -19.83 10.49 28.46
N GLU A 637 -20.77 11.34 28.86
CA GLU A 637 -21.15 11.50 30.27
C GLU A 637 -21.99 10.32 30.78
N LYS A 638 -22.90 9.78 29.96
CA LYS A 638 -23.75 8.62 30.31
C LYS A 638 -22.94 7.34 30.54
N LEU A 639 -21.80 7.17 29.86
CA LEU A 639 -21.00 5.93 29.93
C LEU A 639 -19.95 5.91 31.04
N LYS A 640 -19.64 7.03 31.72
CA LYS A 640 -18.74 7.00 32.89
C LYS A 640 -19.40 6.45 34.16
N ASN A 641 -20.74 6.46 34.24
CA ASN A 641 -21.48 5.98 35.42
C ASN A 641 -21.85 4.49 35.38
N LEU A 642 -21.73 3.82 34.22
CA LEU A 642 -22.10 2.41 34.06
C LEU A 642 -21.08 1.40 34.62
N LYS A 643 -19.87 1.83 35.03
CA LYS A 643 -18.86 0.95 35.64
C LYS A 643 -19.04 0.70 37.14
N LEU A 644 -20.07 1.28 37.77
CA LEU A 644 -20.36 1.12 39.21
C LEU A 644 -21.58 0.24 39.52
N PHE A 645 -22.32 -0.24 38.51
CA PHE A 645 -23.56 -0.98 38.74
C PHE A 645 -23.40 -2.50 38.95
N ASN A 646 -22.16 -3.02 38.96
CA ASN A 646 -21.89 -4.46 39.10
C ASN A 646 -21.52 -4.90 40.53
N PHE A 647 -21.95 -4.20 41.58
CA PHE A 647 -21.66 -4.63 42.96
C PHE A 647 -22.81 -4.48 43.97
N ALA A 648 -24.04 -4.24 43.53
CA ALA A 648 -25.18 -3.97 44.43
C ALA A 648 -26.34 -4.98 44.34
N LEU A 649 -26.08 -6.23 43.94
CA LEU A 649 -27.04 -7.33 44.10
C LEU A 649 -26.31 -8.56 44.64
N GLY A 650 -26.11 -8.54 45.95
CA GLY A 650 -25.67 -9.66 46.75
C GLY A 650 -26.29 -9.52 48.13
N ASP A 651 -27.58 -9.80 48.25
CA ASP A 651 -28.14 -10.36 49.47
C ASP A 651 -29.47 -11.09 49.20
N GLU A 652 -29.68 -12.15 49.97
CA GLU A 652 -30.29 -13.43 49.56
C GLU A 652 -31.79 -13.57 49.88
N SER A 653 -32.54 -12.48 50.06
CA SER A 653 -33.94 -12.58 50.50
C SER A 653 -34.86 -11.52 49.90
N ALA A 654 -35.66 -11.93 48.91
CA ALA A 654 -37.03 -11.48 48.61
C ALA A 654 -37.35 -11.61 47.11
N ILE A 655 -37.55 -12.85 46.63
CA ILE A 655 -38.48 -13.08 45.53
C ILE A 655 -39.77 -13.63 46.15
N LYS A 656 -40.81 -12.81 46.21
CA LYS A 656 -42.20 -13.27 46.07
C LYS A 656 -42.95 -12.30 45.17
N ARG A 657 -42.88 -12.54 43.86
CA ARG A 657 -43.86 -11.99 42.93
C ARG A 657 -45.18 -12.72 43.14
N PHE A 658 -46.20 -11.97 43.56
CA PHE A 658 -47.59 -12.35 43.36
C PHE A 658 -48.09 -11.64 42.10
N LEU A 659 -48.61 -12.39 41.14
CA LEU A 659 -49.59 -11.87 40.18
C LEU A 659 -50.80 -12.80 40.25
N PRO A 660 -52.02 -12.29 40.50
CA PRO A 660 -53.23 -13.07 40.33
C PRO A 660 -53.48 -13.30 38.83
N VAL A 661 -53.88 -14.52 38.47
CA VAL A 661 -54.52 -14.80 37.18
C VAL A 661 -55.99 -15.04 37.51
N GLU A 662 -56.89 -14.26 36.91
CA GLU A 662 -58.33 -14.46 37.04
C GLU A 662 -58.76 -15.74 36.32
N GLY A 663 -59.51 -16.60 37.04
CA GLY A 663 -60.41 -17.59 36.46
C GLY A 663 -59.92 -19.05 36.38
N SER A 664 -59.85 -19.76 37.52
CA SER A 664 -60.24 -21.19 37.70
C SER A 664 -59.68 -21.76 39.03
N PRO A 665 -60.44 -22.54 39.81
CA PRO A 665 -60.07 -22.94 41.16
C PRO A 665 -59.52 -24.37 41.21
N GLN A 666 -58.18 -24.53 41.22
CA GLN A 666 -57.47 -25.47 42.09
C GLN A 666 -55.96 -25.41 41.82
N LYS A 667 -55.21 -25.37 42.92
CA LYS A 667 -53.77 -25.12 43.02
C LYS A 667 -52.98 -26.39 42.72
N GLU A 668 -51.93 -26.29 41.90
CA GLU A 668 -50.70 -27.07 42.09
C GLU A 668 -49.50 -26.27 41.54
N TYR A 669 -48.49 -26.06 42.39
CA TYR A 669 -47.21 -25.44 42.05
C TYR A 669 -46.14 -26.53 42.12
N MET A 670 -45.38 -26.76 41.05
CA MET A 670 -44.24 -27.68 41.07
C MET A 670 -42.91 -26.90 41.07
N LEU A 671 -42.07 -27.20 42.05
CA LEU A 671 -40.67 -26.79 42.18
C LEU A 671 -39.77 -27.65 41.27
N ILE A 672 -38.78 -27.05 40.61
CA ILE A 672 -37.63 -27.78 40.03
C ILE A 672 -36.31 -27.08 40.47
N PRO A 673 -35.25 -27.81 40.87
CA PRO A 673 -34.09 -27.27 41.61
C PRO A 673 -32.94 -26.76 40.72
N ASN A 674 -32.10 -25.92 41.35
CA ASN A 674 -30.90 -25.26 40.85
C ASN A 674 -29.88 -26.16 40.13
N PHE A 675 -29.36 -25.70 38.98
CA PHE A 675 -28.08 -26.11 38.41
C PHE A 675 -27.12 -24.92 38.32
N TYR A 676 -26.20 -24.82 39.28
CA TYR A 676 -24.93 -24.10 39.13
C TYR A 676 -23.80 -25.01 39.63
N ASN A 677 -23.09 -25.63 38.68
CA ASN A 677 -21.66 -25.92 38.74
C ASN A 677 -21.24 -26.63 37.45
N VAL A 678 -20.70 -25.88 36.48
CA VAL A 678 -19.82 -26.45 35.46
C VAL A 678 -18.53 -25.64 35.46
N PRO A 679 -17.37 -26.27 35.77
CA PRO A 679 -16.07 -25.60 35.78
C PRO A 679 -15.63 -25.18 34.37
N ASN A 680 -14.66 -24.27 34.30
CA ASN A 680 -13.90 -23.94 33.10
C ASN A 680 -13.26 -25.19 32.47
N SER A 681 -13.99 -25.89 31.59
CA SER A 681 -13.52 -26.74 30.48
C SER A 681 -14.64 -27.68 30.01
N SER A 682 -15.55 -27.24 29.14
CA SER A 682 -16.34 -28.18 28.32
C SER A 682 -17.09 -27.45 27.21
N LEU A 683 -17.13 -28.06 26.02
CA LEU A 683 -18.12 -27.75 24.99
C LEU A 683 -19.51 -27.77 25.63
N VAL A 684 -20.36 -26.80 25.30
CA VAL A 684 -21.79 -26.93 25.56
C VAL A 684 -22.26 -28.18 24.82
N ASN A 685 -22.67 -29.21 25.57
CA ASN A 685 -23.08 -30.47 24.99
C ASN A 685 -24.36 -30.21 24.18
N VAL A 686 -24.38 -30.63 22.93
CA VAL A 686 -25.53 -30.46 22.02
C VAL A 686 -26.79 -31.09 22.62
N VAL A 687 -26.62 -32.12 23.46
CA VAL A 687 -27.70 -32.75 24.22
C VAL A 687 -28.41 -31.74 25.14
N ASP A 688 -27.67 -30.86 25.83
CA ASP A 688 -28.24 -29.92 26.81
C ASP A 688 -29.02 -28.77 26.13
N ILE A 689 -28.56 -28.33 24.95
CA ILE A 689 -29.27 -27.31 24.16
C ILE A 689 -30.56 -27.89 23.56
N VAL A 690 -30.53 -29.14 23.09
CA VAL A 690 -31.70 -29.78 22.47
C VAL A 690 -32.78 -30.09 23.51
N GLN A 691 -32.38 -30.52 24.71
CA GLN A 691 -33.31 -30.80 25.81
C GLN A 691 -33.95 -29.52 26.37
N PHE A 692 -33.24 -28.38 26.30
CA PHE A 692 -33.80 -27.06 26.58
C PHE A 692 -34.85 -26.62 25.55
N LEU A 693 -34.66 -26.95 24.26
CA LEU A 693 -35.61 -26.60 23.19
C LEU A 693 -36.86 -27.50 23.19
N GLU A 694 -36.73 -28.76 23.61
CA GLU A 694 -37.84 -29.70 23.80
C GLU A 694 -38.78 -29.25 24.93
N ASN A 695 -38.21 -28.75 26.03
CA ASN A 695 -38.97 -28.17 27.15
C ASN A 695 -39.70 -26.86 26.79
N LEU A 696 -39.34 -26.22 25.68
CA LEU A 696 -40.03 -25.05 25.13
C LEU A 696 -41.05 -25.41 24.03
N GLY A 697 -41.16 -26.69 23.66
CA GLY A 697 -42.10 -27.18 22.64
C GLY A 697 -41.76 -26.81 21.19
N GLU A 698 -40.51 -26.42 20.90
CA GLU A 698 -40.09 -25.92 19.58
C GLU A 698 -39.63 -27.03 18.60
N ILE A 699 -39.51 -28.28 19.06
CA ILE A 699 -39.11 -29.46 18.26
C ILE A 699 -40.04 -30.64 18.61
N SER A 700 -40.44 -31.47 17.64
CA SER A 700 -41.29 -32.63 17.91
C SER A 700 -40.49 -33.85 18.38
N GLU A 701 -41.09 -34.73 19.17
CA GLU A 701 -40.49 -35.99 19.68
C GLU A 701 -40.00 -36.93 18.53
N TYR A 702 -40.64 -36.81 17.36
CA TYR A 702 -40.25 -37.48 16.11
C TYR A 702 -38.93 -36.93 15.53
N ASP A 703 -38.74 -35.60 15.57
CA ASP A 703 -37.51 -34.94 15.10
C ASP A 703 -36.31 -35.28 16.00
N PHE A 704 -36.53 -35.49 17.31
CA PHE A 704 -35.51 -35.97 18.25
C PHE A 704 -35.03 -37.38 17.94
N SER A 705 -35.94 -38.29 17.60
CA SER A 705 -35.62 -39.68 17.24
C SER A 705 -34.74 -39.76 15.99
N ILE A 706 -34.99 -38.90 15.00
CA ILE A 706 -34.16 -38.78 13.79
C ILE A 706 -32.80 -38.13 14.10
N LEU A 707 -32.75 -37.12 14.97
CA LEU A 707 -31.48 -36.48 15.36
C LEU A 707 -30.57 -37.44 16.15
N LYS A 708 -31.16 -38.24 17.05
CA LYS A 708 -30.46 -39.24 17.87
C LYS A 708 -29.92 -40.40 17.03
N LEU A 709 -30.67 -40.84 16.03
CA LEU A 709 -30.19 -41.80 15.01
C LEU A 709 -29.02 -41.22 14.20
N LYS A 710 -29.11 -39.98 13.71
CA LYS A 710 -28.02 -39.34 12.94
C LYS A 710 -26.74 -39.10 13.75
N LEU A 711 -26.86 -38.83 15.05
CA LEU A 711 -25.72 -38.62 15.94
C LEU A 711 -25.06 -39.94 16.37
N ASN A 712 -25.81 -41.03 16.55
CA ASN A 712 -25.23 -42.36 16.82
C ASN A 712 -24.48 -42.98 15.62
N PHE A 713 -24.77 -42.53 14.39
CA PHE A 713 -24.03 -42.96 13.18
C PHE A 713 -22.73 -42.16 12.93
N HIS A 714 -22.47 -41.12 13.72
CA HIS A 714 -21.24 -40.34 13.68
C HIS A 714 -20.63 -40.26 15.08
N ASN A 715 -19.88 -41.30 15.45
CA ASN A 715 -18.76 -41.14 16.39
C ASN A 715 -17.79 -40.06 15.89
#